data_AF-A0A5C6A8W2-F1
#
_entry.id   AF-A0A5C6A8W2-F1
#
_cell.length_a   1.000
_cell.length_b   1.000
_cell.length_c   1.000
_cell.angle_alpha   90.00
_cell.angle_beta   90.00
_cell.angle_gamma   90.00
#
_symmetry.space_group_name_H-M   'P 1'
#
loop_
_entity.id
_entity.type
_entity.pdbx_description
1 polymer ?
#
loop_
_entity_poly.entity_id
_entity_poly.type
_entity_poly.pdbx_seq_one_letter_code
_entity_poly.pdbx_strand_id
1 'polypeptide(L)'
;MGGKACPHEENAVTNYDPAANYGLTPDIVDLVGLLRQRATTMPLQRAFTFLVDGEQQREHLTYAQLDARARAIAGYLQRRGLSGQRALLLYPSGQQFIAAFFGCLYAGVVAVPAYPPRRNRNLERIRSIIGDCHPRICLTTDDVRSRIEPLLSEMPDLAELEWKCTRELGEDDAANWRDPAVEPATLAFLQYTSGSTGMPKGVMVSHGNLLHNTKLISRSYQASPDGVGLTWLPLYHDMGLIGGILQPIYFGRPTHVMTPTHFLQKPLRWLRALSDTGATMSGGPNFAYDLCVERITDAEKKSLDLSQWQIAFNGAEPVRAETIARFTKAFAPCGFRPEAIYPCYGLAEATLMVTGGDKWLPPPIRSFDTAKLNAGVAQAVADGAEGSVRLVSSGHCDRDQEMVIADPETLAEQLPGHVGEIWVRGPSVAQGYWGREDATSETFRAHLADGRGPFMRTGDLGCLHVGDDGKAELFVNGRLKDLIILRGVNHYPQDLEVTVGQSHDDLPVGAGAAFAVGSDGAEQLVIVQEAGRNRDADFDEVCAAIRSQLGKVHEVSPREVVLIKPNSIPKTSSGKIQRHACRLAYEAGELDVVALGKPDGSVEVLRDRRRRDPIQRLTSERKPKANTPPKPEGAGLAPAGDIAPRVMDVVRSVAQERAVNLSLDTDIAGMGLDSLERMEIVAALEQEFGGRFTEEAILSMETCRDVVAQVQVCLLNELSGGLPGESNGVPTPQAPLRADLPNGQPVSAPPTTPATRATSPNEVPAADYLFAESPEYRRLKQTMELATASGLKNPYFSQHEGITADTTTIGGKQYVNFCSYNYLGMSGEPSVIDAGQQALEQFGASTSASRVVSGEKTIHRELEKAIADFIGVDDAIIMASGHCTNESVIGHLFGPGDLILHDALAHNSIIQGCKLSGALRRAFPHNDADACGKLLEQYRHEYRRVLIVIEGVYSMDGDYADIRPFVDLKEKHKAYLMIDEAHSIGTMGPTGRGMSEFWSVDPTRVDLWMGTISKGLGSCGGYIAARREIIEYLKYTAPTFVFSGGVSPANTGAALAALRLLDAEPERVAKLHSNSELFLTLAKKAGFNTGPAHGTAIVPIITGDSRLALALSMGMFERGVNVQPILHPAVEEAAARLRFFITSSHTEEQIRQSIDLLVTVRDEVVKKIAAAGPVAIAPIERGETMMAASTGTPTPA
;
A
#
# COMPACT_ATOMS: atom_id res chain seq x y z
N MET A 1 -49.16 14.89 -50.70
CA MET A 1 -49.39 14.77 -49.24
C MET A 1 -48.01 14.62 -48.62
N GLY A 2 -47.32 15.66 -48.17
CA GLY A 2 -47.77 16.62 -47.16
C GLY A 2 -47.29 16.12 -45.79
N GLY A 3 -45.98 16.21 -45.53
CA GLY A 3 -45.35 15.85 -44.25
C GLY A 3 -44.14 16.74 -44.02
N LYS A 4 -44.24 17.61 -43.02
CA LYS A 4 -43.40 18.78 -42.76
C LYS A 4 -41.93 18.40 -42.56
N ALA A 5 -41.04 19.12 -43.25
CA ALA A 5 -39.64 19.23 -42.86
C ALA A 5 -39.55 19.79 -41.43
N CYS A 6 -38.90 19.05 -40.53
CA CYS A 6 -38.43 19.59 -39.26
C CYS A 6 -37.29 20.57 -39.58
N PRO A 7 -37.36 21.83 -39.10
CA PRO A 7 -36.27 22.76 -39.32
C PRO A 7 -35.11 22.37 -38.39
N HIS A 8 -34.04 21.81 -38.95
CA HIS A 8 -32.73 21.91 -38.32
C HIS A 8 -32.32 23.38 -38.42
N GLU A 9 -32.73 24.18 -37.44
CA GLU A 9 -32.16 25.51 -37.25
C GLU A 9 -30.70 25.35 -36.80
N GLU A 10 -29.78 25.52 -37.75
CA GLU A 10 -28.34 25.74 -37.53
C GLU A 10 -28.04 26.96 -36.62
N ASN A 11 -29.06 27.68 -36.15
CA ASN A 11 -28.96 28.86 -35.29
C ASN A 11 -29.38 28.64 -33.82
N ALA A 12 -29.80 27.43 -33.40
CA ALA A 12 -30.21 27.19 -32.00
C ALA A 12 -29.04 26.80 -31.07
N VAL A 13 -27.91 26.36 -31.61
CA VAL A 13 -26.75 25.89 -30.82
C VAL A 13 -25.90 27.06 -30.27
N THR A 14 -26.02 28.26 -30.84
CA THR A 14 -25.18 29.42 -30.49
C THR A 14 -25.60 30.15 -29.21
N ASN A 15 -26.77 29.85 -28.63
CA ASN A 15 -27.29 30.51 -27.42
C ASN A 15 -27.69 29.53 -26.29
N TYR A 16 -27.24 28.27 -26.33
CA TYR A 16 -27.49 27.33 -25.23
C TYR A 16 -26.69 27.75 -23.98
N ASP A 17 -27.34 28.46 -23.06
CA ASP A 17 -26.81 28.68 -21.71
C ASP A 17 -27.32 27.57 -20.78
N PRO A 18 -26.47 26.59 -20.42
CA PRO A 18 -26.89 25.48 -19.58
C PRO A 18 -27.37 25.93 -18.19
N ALA A 19 -26.81 27.03 -17.67
CA ALA A 19 -27.19 27.54 -16.36
C ALA A 19 -28.67 27.95 -16.34
N ALA A 20 -29.09 28.77 -17.31
CA ALA A 20 -30.49 29.17 -17.47
C ALA A 20 -31.42 27.96 -17.70
N ASN A 21 -30.99 26.99 -18.51
CA ASN A 21 -31.80 25.80 -18.82
C ASN A 21 -32.07 24.90 -17.59
N TYR A 22 -31.23 24.98 -16.56
CA TYR A 22 -31.43 24.25 -15.31
C TYR A 22 -31.87 25.15 -14.15
N GLY A 23 -32.33 26.37 -14.44
CA GLY A 23 -32.86 27.31 -13.46
C GLY A 23 -31.81 27.85 -12.49
N LEU A 24 -30.53 27.86 -12.86
CA LEU A 24 -29.47 28.49 -12.07
C LEU A 24 -29.43 29.98 -12.35
N THR A 25 -29.25 30.78 -11.30
CA THR A 25 -29.16 32.23 -11.43
C THR A 25 -27.72 32.67 -11.78
N PRO A 26 -27.51 33.80 -12.47
CA PRO A 26 -26.18 34.23 -12.91
C PRO A 26 -25.19 34.56 -11.78
N ASP A 27 -25.67 34.75 -10.55
CA ASP A 27 -24.88 35.03 -9.35
C ASP A 27 -24.24 33.77 -8.73
N ILE A 28 -24.54 32.56 -9.24
CA ILE A 28 -23.89 31.33 -8.78
C ILE A 28 -22.47 31.26 -9.31
N VAL A 29 -21.51 31.57 -8.43
CA VAL A 29 -20.07 31.60 -8.72
C VAL A 29 -19.28 30.52 -7.98
N ASP A 30 -19.95 29.73 -7.13
CA ASP A 30 -19.36 28.61 -6.40
C ASP A 30 -20.38 27.48 -6.09
N LEU A 31 -19.87 26.32 -5.67
CA LEU A 31 -20.69 25.14 -5.30
C LEU A 31 -21.54 25.32 -4.02
N VAL A 32 -21.16 26.21 -3.09
CA VAL A 32 -21.94 26.51 -1.88
C VAL A 32 -23.22 27.23 -2.29
N GLY A 33 -23.09 28.30 -3.09
CA GLY A 33 -24.20 29.03 -3.69
C GLY A 33 -25.11 28.11 -4.49
N LEU A 34 -24.53 27.24 -5.34
CA LEU A 34 -25.29 26.27 -6.13
C LEU A 34 -26.19 25.39 -5.26
N LEU A 35 -25.63 24.74 -4.23
CA LEU A 35 -26.41 23.85 -3.36
C LEU A 35 -27.45 24.63 -2.54
N ARG A 36 -27.13 25.84 -2.06
CA ARG A 36 -28.09 26.69 -1.33
C ARG A 36 -29.27 27.11 -2.20
N GLN A 37 -29.02 27.45 -3.47
CA GLN A 37 -30.08 27.78 -4.41
C GLN A 37 -30.98 26.56 -4.62
N ARG A 38 -30.42 25.36 -4.82
CA ARG A 38 -31.19 24.11 -4.93
C ARG A 38 -32.01 23.83 -3.66
N ALA A 39 -31.43 23.96 -2.48
CA ALA A 39 -32.12 23.79 -1.21
C ALA A 39 -33.28 24.79 -1.01
N THR A 40 -33.16 26.00 -1.54
CA THR A 40 -34.20 27.04 -1.43
C THR A 40 -35.31 26.86 -2.47
N THR A 41 -34.94 26.54 -3.71
CA THR A 41 -35.87 26.48 -4.85
C THR A 41 -36.57 25.13 -5.00
N MET A 42 -35.94 24.04 -4.55
CA MET A 42 -36.46 22.67 -4.64
C MET A 42 -36.17 21.86 -3.36
N PRO A 43 -36.56 22.35 -2.16
CA PRO A 43 -36.15 21.78 -0.87
C PRO A 43 -36.52 20.30 -0.69
N LEU A 44 -37.72 19.91 -1.16
CA LEU A 44 -38.27 18.57 -1.01
C LEU A 44 -37.89 17.62 -2.15
N GLN A 45 -37.24 18.13 -3.20
CA GLN A 45 -36.81 17.30 -4.31
C GLN A 45 -35.65 16.41 -3.86
N ARG A 46 -35.73 15.13 -4.23
CA ARG A 46 -34.66 14.16 -4.00
C ARG A 46 -33.47 14.52 -4.88
N ALA A 47 -32.35 14.85 -4.25
CA ALA A 47 -31.07 15.00 -4.94
C ALA A 47 -30.51 13.61 -5.26
N PHE A 48 -30.44 12.75 -4.23
CA PHE A 48 -29.88 11.40 -4.36
C PHE A 48 -30.81 10.33 -3.80
N THR A 49 -30.82 9.18 -4.47
CA THR A 49 -31.40 7.93 -3.96
C THR A 49 -30.31 6.87 -3.93
N PHE A 50 -29.90 6.45 -2.74
CA PHE A 50 -28.87 5.43 -2.55
C PHE A 50 -29.50 4.05 -2.57
N LEU A 51 -29.01 3.18 -3.43
CA LEU A 51 -29.36 1.77 -3.49
C LEU A 51 -28.47 1.02 -2.48
N VAL A 52 -28.91 0.95 -1.23
CA VAL A 52 -28.11 0.51 -0.07
C VAL A 52 -27.67 -0.95 -0.20
N ASP A 53 -28.50 -1.76 -0.83
CA ASP A 53 -28.29 -3.18 -1.14
C ASP A 53 -27.95 -3.42 -2.63
N GLY A 54 -27.81 -2.34 -3.40
CA GLY A 54 -27.64 -2.37 -4.86
C GLY A 54 -28.92 -2.68 -5.66
N GLU A 55 -30.07 -2.88 -5.02
CA GLU A 55 -31.34 -3.26 -5.68
C GLU A 55 -32.57 -2.54 -5.09
N GLN A 56 -33.12 -3.00 -3.97
CA GLN A 56 -34.45 -2.60 -3.50
C GLN A 56 -34.43 -1.60 -2.35
N GLN A 57 -33.47 -1.72 -1.43
CA GLN A 57 -33.38 -0.83 -0.28
C GLN A 57 -32.91 0.57 -0.70
N ARG A 58 -33.74 1.57 -0.43
CA ARG A 58 -33.52 2.95 -0.87
C ARG A 58 -33.41 3.90 0.30
N GLU A 59 -32.33 4.68 0.34
CA GLU A 59 -32.24 5.87 1.17
C GLU A 59 -32.31 7.11 0.31
N HIS A 60 -33.02 8.13 0.78
CA HIS A 60 -33.21 9.37 0.04
C HIS A 60 -32.53 10.52 0.75
N LEU A 61 -31.93 11.41 -0.05
CA LEU A 61 -31.38 12.67 0.42
C LEU A 61 -31.96 13.80 -0.42
N THR A 62 -32.78 14.65 0.20
CA THR A 62 -33.29 15.86 -0.46
C THR A 62 -32.27 17.00 -0.44
N TYR A 63 -32.47 18.01 -1.29
CA TYR A 63 -31.60 19.19 -1.28
C TYR A 63 -31.62 19.93 0.06
N ALA A 64 -32.78 20.07 0.71
CA ALA A 64 -32.86 20.69 2.04
C ALA A 64 -32.12 19.88 3.11
N GLN A 65 -32.21 18.55 3.07
CA GLN A 65 -31.48 17.68 4.01
C GLN A 65 -29.97 17.76 3.80
N LEU A 66 -29.52 17.79 2.53
CA LEU A 66 -28.10 17.92 2.21
C LEU A 66 -27.54 19.28 2.65
N ASP A 67 -28.23 20.40 2.38
CA ASP A 67 -27.83 21.74 2.84
C ASP A 67 -27.79 21.82 4.38
N ALA A 68 -28.81 21.31 5.07
CA ALA A 68 -28.84 21.31 6.52
C ALA A 68 -27.65 20.53 7.14
N ARG A 69 -27.35 19.34 6.63
CA ARG A 69 -26.21 18.53 7.10
C ARG A 69 -24.86 19.17 6.76
N ALA A 70 -24.72 19.74 5.56
CA ALA A 70 -23.52 20.46 5.16
C ALA A 70 -23.28 21.66 6.09
N ARG A 71 -24.31 22.44 6.42
CA ARG A 71 -24.22 23.56 7.37
C ARG A 71 -23.87 23.11 8.78
N ALA A 72 -24.42 21.99 9.26
CA ALA A 72 -24.07 21.44 10.58
C ALA A 72 -22.57 21.11 10.65
N ILE A 73 -22.05 20.39 9.65
CA ILE A 73 -20.62 20.08 9.55
C ILE A 73 -19.80 21.37 9.44
N ALA A 74 -20.26 22.32 8.63
CA ALA A 74 -19.53 23.56 8.41
C ALA A 74 -19.47 24.46 9.65
N GLY A 75 -20.57 24.60 10.39
CA GLY A 75 -20.63 25.36 11.63
C GLY A 75 -19.72 24.75 12.70
N TYR A 76 -19.65 23.41 12.77
CA TYR A 76 -18.67 22.72 13.61
C TYR A 76 -17.22 23.10 13.23
N LEU A 77 -16.86 22.97 11.95
CA LEU A 77 -15.51 23.27 11.46
C LEU A 77 -15.12 24.74 11.68
N GLN A 78 -16.05 25.67 11.44
CA GLN A 78 -15.82 27.10 11.63
C GLN A 78 -15.62 27.48 13.10
N ARG A 79 -16.40 26.89 14.03
CA ARG A 79 -16.20 27.12 15.48
C ARG A 79 -14.84 26.64 15.97
N ARG A 80 -14.25 25.64 15.31
CA ARG A 80 -12.88 25.15 15.57
C ARG A 80 -11.81 25.99 14.87
N GLY A 81 -12.18 27.04 14.14
CA GLY A 81 -11.24 27.92 13.43
C GLY A 81 -10.55 27.24 12.25
N LEU A 82 -11.20 26.26 11.61
CA LEU A 82 -10.57 25.45 10.56
C LEU A 82 -10.71 26.03 9.15
N SER A 83 -11.38 27.15 8.94
CA SER A 83 -11.43 27.81 7.62
C SER A 83 -10.02 28.05 7.05
N GLY A 84 -9.81 27.72 5.78
CA GLY A 84 -8.51 27.71 5.10
C GLY A 84 -7.63 26.49 5.39
N GLN A 85 -8.04 25.60 6.30
CA GLN A 85 -7.33 24.34 6.56
C GLN A 85 -7.75 23.22 5.59
N ARG A 86 -7.07 22.08 5.67
CA ARG A 86 -7.42 20.86 4.94
C ARG A 86 -8.09 19.86 5.88
N ALA A 87 -9.14 19.20 5.40
CA ALA A 87 -9.76 18.07 6.08
C ALA A 87 -9.59 16.80 5.25
N LEU A 88 -9.09 15.73 5.88
CA LEU A 88 -9.06 14.40 5.28
C LEU A 88 -10.47 13.78 5.39
N LEU A 89 -11.02 13.26 4.29
CA LEU A 89 -12.33 12.61 4.28
C LEU A 89 -12.15 11.11 4.07
N LEU A 90 -12.35 10.33 5.13
CA LEU A 90 -12.30 8.86 5.09
C LEU A 90 -13.72 8.31 5.29
N TYR A 91 -14.43 8.08 4.19
CA TYR A 91 -15.81 7.58 4.20
C TYR A 91 -16.02 6.45 3.18
N PRO A 92 -17.01 5.58 3.39
CA PRO A 92 -17.60 4.78 2.31
C PRO A 92 -18.33 5.69 1.31
N SER A 93 -18.70 5.15 0.15
CA SER A 93 -19.46 5.94 -0.84
C SER A 93 -20.91 6.07 -0.39
N GLY A 94 -21.36 7.27 -0.02
CA GLY A 94 -22.72 7.45 0.46
C GLY A 94 -23.07 8.87 0.90
N GLN A 95 -24.27 9.02 1.48
CA GLN A 95 -24.82 10.32 1.89
C GLN A 95 -23.92 11.09 2.87
N GLN A 96 -23.23 10.39 3.78
CA GLN A 96 -22.36 11.01 4.78
C GLN A 96 -21.12 11.64 4.13
N PHE A 97 -20.53 10.97 3.15
CA PHE A 97 -19.42 11.53 2.37
C PHE A 97 -19.84 12.81 1.63
N ILE A 98 -20.99 12.79 0.94
CA ILE A 98 -21.49 13.95 0.19
C ILE A 98 -21.75 15.13 1.14
N ALA A 99 -22.39 14.87 2.29
CA ALA A 99 -22.62 15.89 3.31
C ALA A 99 -21.31 16.46 3.87
N ALA A 100 -20.31 15.61 4.15
CA ALA A 100 -19.00 16.03 4.65
C ALA A 100 -18.18 16.81 3.61
N PHE A 101 -18.24 16.42 2.34
CA PHE A 101 -17.61 17.15 1.24
C PHE A 101 -18.18 18.57 1.15
N PHE A 102 -19.50 18.71 1.05
CA PHE A 102 -20.14 20.03 1.04
C PHE A 102 -19.95 20.77 2.37
N GLY A 103 -19.92 20.08 3.51
CA GLY A 103 -19.64 20.70 4.80
C GLY A 103 -18.25 21.34 4.88
N CYS A 104 -17.23 20.74 4.24
CA CYS A 104 -15.93 21.37 4.09
C CYS A 104 -16.02 22.65 3.24
N LEU A 105 -16.69 22.59 2.09
CA LEU A 105 -16.88 23.74 1.21
C LEU A 105 -17.62 24.89 1.91
N TYR A 106 -18.70 24.58 2.62
CA TYR A 106 -19.49 25.54 3.40
C TYR A 106 -18.68 26.15 4.56
N ALA A 107 -17.64 25.47 5.05
CA ALA A 107 -16.74 25.99 6.07
C ALA A 107 -15.57 26.82 5.51
N GLY A 108 -15.36 26.82 4.19
CA GLY A 108 -14.12 27.31 3.57
C GLY A 108 -12.93 26.42 3.89
N VAL A 109 -13.14 25.12 4.11
CA VAL A 109 -12.12 24.09 4.37
C VAL A 109 -11.86 23.34 3.07
N VAL A 110 -10.60 23.13 2.72
CA VAL A 110 -10.21 22.36 1.53
C VAL A 110 -10.41 20.87 1.82
N ALA A 111 -11.33 20.24 1.09
CA ALA A 111 -11.59 18.81 1.24
C ALA A 111 -10.45 17.97 0.65
N VAL A 112 -10.11 16.84 1.27
CA VAL A 112 -9.14 15.86 0.76
C VAL A 112 -9.78 14.47 0.78
N PRO A 113 -10.54 14.09 -0.26
CA PRO A 113 -11.15 12.77 -0.36
C PRO A 113 -10.11 11.66 -0.48
N ALA A 114 -10.21 10.63 0.36
CA ALA A 114 -9.40 9.42 0.25
C ALA A 114 -10.21 8.17 0.58
N TYR A 115 -9.82 7.04 0.00
CA TYR A 115 -10.46 5.77 0.33
C TYR A 115 -10.01 5.31 1.73
N PRO A 116 -10.93 4.86 2.61
CA PRO A 116 -10.54 4.32 3.92
C PRO A 116 -9.50 3.18 3.79
N PRO A 117 -8.48 3.14 4.67
CA PRO A 117 -7.51 2.06 4.66
C PRO A 117 -8.18 0.74 5.05
N ARG A 118 -7.65 -0.37 4.54
CA ARG A 118 -8.04 -1.73 4.96
C ARG A 118 -6.80 -2.44 5.51
N ARG A 119 -6.97 -3.48 6.32
CA ARG A 119 -5.85 -4.36 6.72
C ARG A 119 -5.08 -4.80 5.47
N ASN A 120 -3.77 -4.57 5.46
CA ASN A 120 -2.83 -4.90 4.37
C ASN A 120 -2.99 -4.13 3.03
N ARG A 121 -3.79 -3.04 2.93
CA ARG A 121 -3.88 -2.22 1.69
C ARG A 121 -4.11 -0.72 1.96
N ASN A 122 -3.50 0.12 1.12
CA ASN A 122 -3.65 1.59 1.06
C ASN A 122 -3.09 2.42 2.25
N LEU A 123 -2.46 1.79 3.24
CA LEU A 123 -1.88 2.50 4.40
C LEU A 123 -0.80 3.51 3.98
N GLU A 124 0.14 3.10 3.13
CA GLU A 124 1.21 3.97 2.61
C GLU A 124 0.67 5.14 1.78
N ARG A 125 -0.41 4.92 1.02
CA ARG A 125 -1.05 5.97 0.21
C ARG A 125 -1.65 7.06 1.09
N ILE A 126 -2.35 6.68 2.16
CA ILE A 126 -2.93 7.65 3.11
C ILE A 126 -1.82 8.39 3.84
N ARG A 127 -0.79 7.68 4.29
CA ARG A 127 0.39 8.31 4.92
C ARG A 127 1.04 9.34 4.00
N SER A 128 1.17 9.03 2.72
CA SER A 128 1.73 9.94 1.72
C SER A 128 0.85 11.17 1.50
N ILE A 129 -0.48 11.00 1.48
CA ILE A 129 -1.44 12.12 1.40
C ILE A 129 -1.33 13.04 2.63
N ILE A 130 -1.24 12.45 3.83
CA ILE A 130 -1.10 13.20 5.09
C ILE A 130 0.22 13.97 5.12
N GLY A 131 1.32 13.32 4.74
CA GLY A 131 2.64 13.97 4.68
C GLY A 131 2.76 15.06 3.60
N ASP A 132 1.90 15.06 2.59
CA ASP A 132 1.89 16.06 1.51
C ASP A 132 1.00 17.26 1.87
N CYS A 133 -0.27 17.06 2.23
CA CYS A 133 -1.19 18.17 2.51
C CYS A 133 -1.36 18.56 3.99
N HIS A 134 -0.83 17.77 4.93
CA HIS A 134 -0.87 18.02 6.37
C HIS A 134 -2.28 18.40 6.88
N PRO A 135 -3.31 17.55 6.69
CA PRO A 135 -4.67 17.88 7.10
C PRO A 135 -4.73 18.17 8.60
N ARG A 136 -5.69 19.01 9.02
CA ARG A 136 -5.87 19.35 10.45
C ARG A 136 -6.87 18.46 11.16
N ILE A 137 -7.79 17.88 10.40
CA ILE A 137 -8.89 17.05 10.90
C ILE A 137 -9.14 15.92 9.91
N CYS A 138 -9.51 14.76 10.44
CA CYS A 138 -10.09 13.64 9.72
C CYS A 138 -11.59 13.57 10.01
N LEU A 139 -12.40 13.67 8.95
CA LEU A 139 -13.84 13.49 9.01
C LEU A 139 -14.17 12.07 8.56
N THR A 140 -15.03 11.38 9.30
CA THR A 140 -15.36 9.98 9.02
C THR A 140 -16.74 9.57 9.57
N THR A 141 -17.06 8.27 9.51
CA THR A 141 -18.20 7.63 10.20
C THR A 141 -17.71 6.80 11.39
N ASP A 142 -18.58 6.49 12.34
CA ASP A 142 -18.25 5.65 13.50
C ASP A 142 -17.77 4.26 13.10
N ASP A 143 -18.38 3.66 12.07
CA ASP A 143 -17.99 2.35 11.56
C ASP A 143 -16.58 2.36 10.95
N VAL A 144 -16.25 3.39 10.18
CA VAL A 144 -14.91 3.54 9.60
C VAL A 144 -13.90 3.83 10.70
N ARG A 145 -14.22 4.71 11.65
CA ARG A 145 -13.35 4.97 12.80
C ARG A 145 -13.03 3.70 13.57
N SER A 146 -14.05 2.94 13.96
CA SER A 146 -13.91 1.69 14.73
C SER A 146 -13.05 0.65 14.01
N ARG A 147 -13.12 0.61 12.67
CA ARG A 147 -12.29 -0.27 11.84
C ARG A 147 -10.85 0.19 11.71
N ILE A 148 -10.61 1.51 11.70
CA ILE A 148 -9.26 2.08 11.57
C ILE A 148 -8.55 2.13 12.93
N GLU A 149 -9.28 2.23 14.04
CA GLU A 149 -8.73 2.39 15.39
C GLU A 149 -7.64 1.35 15.74
N PRO A 150 -7.81 0.04 15.44
CA PRO A 150 -6.73 -0.94 15.64
C PRO A 150 -5.47 -0.66 14.80
N LEU A 151 -5.63 -0.04 13.63
CA LEU A 151 -4.56 0.29 12.68
C LEU A 151 -3.86 1.61 13.00
N LEU A 152 -4.41 2.45 13.89
CA LEU A 152 -3.81 3.73 14.26
C LEU A 152 -2.45 3.57 14.95
N SER A 153 -2.25 2.45 15.65
CA SER A 153 -0.94 2.09 16.24
C SER A 153 0.17 1.94 15.18
N GLU A 154 -0.18 1.57 13.95
CA GLU A 154 0.73 1.42 12.82
C GLU A 154 0.85 2.72 11.98
N MET A 155 0.05 3.74 12.27
CA MET A 155 0.02 5.03 11.55
C MET A 155 -0.02 6.23 12.51
N PRO A 156 1.11 6.58 13.15
CA PRO A 156 1.19 7.72 14.07
C PRO A 156 0.69 9.03 13.45
N ASP A 157 1.08 9.29 12.20
CA ASP A 157 0.70 10.49 11.45
C ASP A 157 -0.83 10.65 11.28
N LEU A 158 -1.57 9.53 11.22
CA LEU A 158 -3.04 9.52 11.13
C LEU A 158 -3.71 9.55 12.52
N ALA A 159 -3.04 9.00 13.55
CA ALA A 159 -3.51 9.04 14.93
C ALA A 159 -3.44 10.45 15.54
N GLU A 160 -2.52 11.30 15.09
CA GLU A 160 -2.36 12.69 15.55
C GLU A 160 -3.44 13.66 15.03
N LEU A 161 -4.20 13.28 14.00
CA LEU A 161 -5.27 14.13 13.47
C LEU A 161 -6.42 14.24 14.47
N GLU A 162 -7.09 15.39 14.51
CA GLU A 162 -8.39 15.49 15.16
C GLU A 162 -9.39 14.61 14.40
N TRP A 163 -10.13 13.74 15.08
CA TRP A 163 -11.14 12.87 14.46
C TRP A 163 -12.55 13.33 14.78
N LYS A 164 -13.40 13.44 13.76
CA LYS A 164 -14.84 13.69 13.96
C LYS A 164 -15.72 12.77 13.12
N CYS A 165 -16.56 12.01 13.80
CA CYS A 165 -17.70 11.32 13.22
C CYS A 165 -18.82 12.35 12.96
N THR A 166 -19.24 12.49 11.70
CA THR A 166 -20.13 13.61 11.29
C THR A 166 -21.62 13.34 11.49
N ARG A 167 -22.03 12.09 11.73
CA ARG A 167 -23.43 11.70 11.96
C ARG A 167 -24.06 12.38 13.19
N GLU A 168 -23.24 12.71 14.18
CA GLU A 168 -23.68 13.27 15.47
C GLU A 168 -23.99 14.77 15.44
N LEU A 169 -23.68 15.46 14.33
CA LEU A 169 -23.82 16.91 14.23
C LEU A 169 -25.26 17.32 13.92
N GLY A 170 -25.75 18.34 14.62
CA GLY A 170 -27.16 18.68 14.67
C GLY A 170 -27.50 20.12 14.29
N GLU A 171 -28.74 20.53 14.59
CA GLU A 171 -29.27 21.86 14.25
C GLU A 171 -28.50 23.00 14.95
N ASP A 172 -28.06 22.78 16.19
CA ASP A 172 -27.24 23.74 16.94
C ASP A 172 -25.93 24.03 16.22
N ASP A 173 -25.34 23.03 15.56
CA ASP A 173 -24.14 23.23 14.76
C ASP A 173 -24.44 24.05 13.51
N ALA A 174 -25.56 23.76 12.84
CA ALA A 174 -25.97 24.45 11.63
C ALA A 174 -26.29 25.94 11.89
N ALA A 175 -26.83 26.27 13.06
CA ALA A 175 -27.11 27.64 13.47
C ALA A 175 -25.84 28.51 13.62
N ASN A 176 -24.68 27.87 13.82
CA ASN A 176 -23.40 28.55 13.96
C ASN A 176 -22.68 28.79 12.62
N TRP A 177 -23.19 28.23 11.53
CA TRP A 177 -22.60 28.43 10.22
C TRP A 177 -22.68 29.90 9.79
N ARG A 178 -21.57 30.39 9.26
CA ARG A 178 -21.46 31.69 8.62
C ARG A 178 -20.99 31.48 7.19
N ASP A 179 -21.55 32.23 6.26
CA ASP A 179 -21.11 32.20 4.87
C ASP A 179 -19.60 32.56 4.80
N PRO A 180 -18.73 31.66 4.30
CA PRO A 180 -17.28 31.90 4.28
C PRO A 180 -16.85 32.85 3.14
N ALA A 181 -17.79 33.40 2.36
CA ALA A 181 -17.53 34.27 1.21
C ALA A 181 -16.57 33.62 0.19
N VAL A 182 -16.96 32.44 -0.31
CA VAL A 182 -16.20 31.70 -1.31
C VAL A 182 -16.10 32.50 -2.62
N GLU A 183 -14.92 32.54 -3.21
CA GLU A 183 -14.69 33.11 -4.54
C GLU A 183 -14.38 32.00 -5.56
N PRO A 184 -14.53 32.23 -6.87
CA PRO A 184 -14.20 31.23 -7.90
C PRO A 184 -12.76 30.67 -7.80
N ALA A 185 -11.81 31.48 -7.34
CA ALA A 185 -10.41 31.09 -7.17
C ALA A 185 -10.16 30.30 -5.87
N THR A 186 -11.11 30.24 -4.94
CA THR A 186 -10.96 29.48 -3.70
C THR A 186 -10.85 27.98 -4.00
N LEU A 187 -9.89 27.31 -3.36
CA LEU A 187 -9.73 25.85 -3.46
C LEU A 187 -10.92 25.14 -2.83
N ALA A 188 -11.55 24.25 -3.60
CA ALA A 188 -12.61 23.38 -3.12
C ALA A 188 -12.02 22.11 -2.50
N PHE A 189 -11.12 21.44 -3.23
CA PHE A 189 -10.54 20.18 -2.77
C PHE A 189 -9.20 19.85 -3.44
N LEU A 190 -8.46 18.92 -2.84
CA LEU A 190 -7.27 18.32 -3.42
C LEU A 190 -7.60 16.93 -3.98
N GLN A 191 -7.48 16.76 -5.29
CA GLN A 191 -7.68 15.46 -5.94
C GLN A 191 -6.33 14.73 -6.05
N TYR A 192 -6.10 13.70 -5.23
CA TYR A 192 -4.86 12.93 -5.32
C TYR A 192 -4.88 11.92 -6.47
N THR A 193 -3.97 12.09 -7.42
CA THR A 193 -3.73 11.14 -8.52
C THR A 193 -2.60 10.17 -8.16
N SER A 194 -2.54 8.99 -8.80
CA SER A 194 -1.53 7.97 -8.49
C SER A 194 -0.09 8.31 -8.93
N GLY A 195 0.11 9.38 -9.73
CA GLY A 195 1.43 9.78 -10.23
C GLY A 195 2.09 8.76 -11.16
N SER A 196 2.76 9.19 -12.24
CA SER A 196 3.55 8.28 -13.08
C SER A 196 4.82 7.76 -12.37
N THR A 197 5.24 8.43 -11.29
CA THR A 197 6.44 8.15 -10.49
C THR A 197 6.15 7.39 -9.20
N GLY A 198 4.93 6.88 -9.00
CA GLY A 198 4.52 6.12 -7.82
C GLY A 198 4.10 6.95 -6.60
N MET A 199 4.53 8.21 -6.48
CA MET A 199 4.14 9.11 -5.39
C MET A 199 2.87 9.92 -5.73
N PRO A 200 1.81 9.90 -4.89
CA PRO A 200 0.59 10.66 -5.13
C PRO A 200 0.82 12.17 -5.21
N LYS A 201 0.15 12.86 -6.14
CA LYS A 201 0.17 14.33 -6.28
C LYS A 201 -1.23 14.90 -6.06
N GLY A 202 -1.37 15.90 -5.19
CA GLY A 202 -2.65 16.56 -4.94
C GLY A 202 -2.92 17.66 -5.98
N VAL A 203 -3.85 17.43 -6.90
CA VAL A 203 -4.30 18.44 -7.88
C VAL A 203 -5.17 19.48 -7.16
N MET A 204 -4.86 20.76 -7.33
CA MET A 204 -5.53 21.89 -6.68
C MET A 204 -6.76 22.33 -7.48
N VAL A 205 -7.95 21.87 -7.09
CA VAL A 205 -9.21 22.14 -7.81
C VAL A 205 -10.01 23.24 -7.11
N SER A 206 -10.33 24.30 -7.84
CA SER A 206 -11.10 25.46 -7.33
C SER A 206 -12.61 25.34 -7.58
N HIS A 207 -13.40 26.17 -6.87
CA HIS A 207 -14.84 26.28 -7.11
C HIS A 207 -15.18 26.71 -8.55
N GLY A 208 -14.41 27.67 -9.09
CA GLY A 208 -14.53 28.12 -10.48
C GLY A 208 -14.19 27.04 -11.49
N ASN A 209 -13.15 26.24 -11.23
CA ASN A 209 -12.82 25.09 -12.09
C ASN A 209 -14.01 24.12 -12.20
N LEU A 210 -14.63 23.80 -11.04
CA LEU A 210 -15.73 22.85 -10.97
C LEU A 210 -16.98 23.36 -11.68
N LEU A 211 -17.41 24.60 -11.41
CA LEU A 211 -18.58 25.16 -12.08
C LEU A 211 -18.39 25.28 -13.58
N HIS A 212 -17.20 25.68 -14.01
CA HIS A 212 -16.89 25.74 -15.44
C HIS A 212 -16.94 24.34 -16.08
N ASN A 213 -16.28 23.34 -15.48
CA ASN A 213 -16.26 21.99 -16.03
C ASN A 213 -17.66 21.35 -16.05
N THR A 214 -18.45 21.57 -15.00
CA THR A 214 -19.84 21.10 -14.93
C THR A 214 -20.75 21.79 -15.95
N LYS A 215 -20.51 23.07 -16.27
CA LYS A 215 -21.18 23.78 -17.36
C LYS A 215 -20.78 23.19 -18.72
N LEU A 216 -19.50 22.88 -18.92
CA LEU A 216 -18.99 22.22 -20.12
C LEU A 216 -19.66 20.85 -20.31
N ILE A 217 -19.63 19.99 -19.29
CA ILE A 217 -20.29 18.68 -19.31
C ILE A 217 -21.78 18.83 -19.66
N SER A 218 -22.44 19.83 -19.10
CA SER A 218 -23.85 20.11 -19.42
C SER A 218 -24.08 20.42 -20.91
N ARG A 219 -23.20 21.20 -21.54
CA ARG A 219 -23.28 21.50 -22.98
C ARG A 219 -23.03 20.27 -23.84
N SER A 220 -22.04 19.45 -23.47
CA SER A 220 -21.69 18.25 -24.23
C SER A 220 -22.77 17.17 -24.10
N TYR A 221 -23.27 16.93 -22.88
CA TYR A 221 -24.29 15.92 -22.62
C TYR A 221 -25.69 16.38 -23.05
N GLN A 222 -25.95 17.68 -23.10
CA GLN A 222 -27.26 18.29 -23.39
C GLN A 222 -28.41 17.55 -22.68
N ALA A 223 -28.20 17.15 -21.43
CA ALA A 223 -29.07 16.19 -20.78
C ALA A 223 -30.47 16.82 -20.60
N SER A 224 -31.54 16.04 -20.81
CA SER A 224 -32.93 16.53 -20.70
C SER A 224 -33.28 16.96 -19.26
N PRO A 225 -33.85 18.15 -19.01
CA PRO A 225 -34.19 18.63 -17.66
C PRO A 225 -34.93 17.62 -16.76
N ASP A 226 -35.75 16.75 -17.35
CA ASP A 226 -36.56 15.75 -16.64
C ASP A 226 -35.87 14.38 -16.45
N GLY A 227 -34.61 14.24 -16.90
CA GLY A 227 -33.88 12.98 -16.86
C GLY A 227 -33.47 12.53 -15.45
N VAL A 228 -33.19 11.23 -15.30
CA VAL A 228 -32.69 10.64 -14.06
C VAL A 228 -31.26 10.17 -14.27
N GLY A 229 -30.36 10.54 -13.36
CA GLY A 229 -28.99 10.06 -13.37
C GLY A 229 -28.86 8.72 -12.64
N LEU A 230 -27.84 7.94 -13.01
CA LEU A 230 -27.37 6.83 -12.22
C LEU A 230 -25.84 6.81 -12.21
N THR A 231 -25.24 6.58 -11.04
CA THR A 231 -23.80 6.37 -10.92
C THR A 231 -23.51 5.23 -9.95
N TRP A 232 -22.46 4.48 -10.25
CA TRP A 232 -21.84 3.50 -9.36
C TRP A 232 -20.37 3.82 -9.10
N LEU A 233 -19.84 4.88 -9.71
CA LEU A 233 -18.42 5.18 -9.74
C LEU A 233 -17.92 5.64 -8.37
N PRO A 234 -16.65 5.33 -8.02
CA PRO A 234 -16.14 5.67 -6.70
C PRO A 234 -16.00 7.19 -6.49
N LEU A 235 -16.47 7.68 -5.34
CA LEU A 235 -16.58 9.13 -5.05
C LEU A 235 -15.26 9.82 -4.69
N TYR A 236 -14.16 9.07 -4.59
CA TYR A 236 -12.82 9.58 -4.36
C TYR A 236 -12.04 9.84 -5.66
N HIS A 237 -12.64 9.54 -6.81
CA HIS A 237 -12.13 9.87 -8.14
C HIS A 237 -12.99 10.95 -8.78
N ASP A 238 -12.38 11.73 -9.68
CA ASP A 238 -13.00 12.83 -10.41
C ASP A 238 -14.30 12.43 -11.14
N MET A 239 -14.31 11.31 -11.88
CA MET A 239 -15.48 10.87 -12.64
C MET A 239 -16.68 10.51 -11.74
N GLY A 240 -16.42 9.97 -10.55
CA GLY A 240 -17.45 9.65 -9.57
C GLY A 240 -17.93 10.87 -8.79
N LEU A 241 -17.01 11.71 -8.31
CA LEU A 241 -17.35 12.92 -7.55
C LEU A 241 -17.97 14.00 -8.45
N ILE A 242 -17.25 14.42 -9.49
CA ILE A 242 -17.67 15.54 -10.34
C ILE A 242 -18.81 15.07 -11.25
N GLY A 243 -18.60 13.98 -12.00
CA GLY A 243 -19.60 13.45 -12.93
C GLY A 243 -20.81 12.79 -12.24
N GLY A 244 -20.58 12.06 -11.14
CA GLY A 244 -21.63 11.32 -10.45
C GLY A 244 -22.40 12.09 -9.37
N ILE A 245 -21.80 13.12 -8.75
CA ILE A 245 -22.43 13.87 -7.65
C ILE A 245 -22.63 15.35 -7.99
N LEU A 246 -21.59 16.06 -8.40
CA LEU A 246 -21.67 17.52 -8.62
C LEU A 246 -22.50 17.86 -9.87
N GLN A 247 -22.34 17.08 -10.93
CA GLN A 247 -23.07 17.27 -12.17
C GLN A 247 -24.60 17.14 -11.98
N PRO A 248 -25.14 16.11 -11.28
CA PRO A 248 -26.56 16.08 -10.91
C PRO A 248 -27.08 17.27 -10.12
N ILE A 249 -26.28 17.79 -9.17
CA ILE A 249 -26.66 18.95 -8.36
C ILE A 249 -26.77 20.19 -9.26
N TYR A 250 -25.84 20.33 -10.20
CA TYR A 250 -25.90 21.39 -11.20
C TYR A 250 -27.09 21.25 -12.14
N PHE A 251 -27.46 20.03 -12.53
CA PHE A 251 -28.70 19.79 -13.28
C PHE A 251 -29.96 20.03 -12.46
N GLY A 252 -29.90 19.89 -11.14
CA GLY A 252 -31.06 19.92 -10.26
C GLY A 252 -31.90 18.65 -10.35
N ARG A 253 -31.28 17.47 -10.58
CA ARG A 253 -32.01 16.23 -10.90
C ARG A 253 -31.83 15.11 -9.90
N PRO A 254 -32.83 14.20 -9.77
CA PRO A 254 -32.67 12.99 -8.99
C PRO A 254 -31.61 12.08 -9.63
N THR A 255 -30.68 11.60 -8.80
CA THR A 255 -29.67 10.63 -9.23
C THR A 255 -29.67 9.42 -8.30
N HIS A 256 -29.66 8.24 -8.90
CA HIS A 256 -29.49 6.99 -8.17
C HIS A 256 -28.00 6.72 -7.98
N VAL A 257 -27.61 6.36 -6.77
CA VAL A 257 -26.23 6.05 -6.42
C VAL A 257 -26.19 4.61 -5.91
N MET A 258 -25.40 3.76 -6.55
CA MET A 258 -25.00 2.47 -5.99
C MET A 258 -23.49 2.47 -5.76
N THR A 259 -22.99 1.49 -5.03
CA THR A 259 -21.56 1.43 -4.73
C THR A 259 -20.81 0.66 -5.82
N PRO A 260 -19.51 0.94 -6.05
CA PRO A 260 -18.70 0.15 -6.97
C PRO A 260 -18.67 -1.33 -6.59
N THR A 261 -18.71 -1.59 -5.29
CA THR A 261 -18.74 -2.92 -4.70
C THR A 261 -19.96 -3.71 -5.19
N HIS A 262 -21.16 -3.12 -5.16
CA HIS A 262 -22.39 -3.77 -5.64
C HIS A 262 -22.38 -4.04 -7.15
N PHE A 263 -21.82 -3.14 -7.95
CA PHE A 263 -21.66 -3.37 -9.39
C PHE A 263 -20.73 -4.55 -9.67
N LEU A 264 -19.57 -4.60 -9.02
CA LEU A 264 -18.58 -5.67 -9.19
C LEU A 264 -19.11 -7.05 -8.76
N GLN A 265 -19.98 -7.11 -7.75
CA GLN A 265 -20.68 -8.35 -7.33
C GLN A 265 -21.59 -8.91 -8.40
N LYS A 266 -22.39 -8.03 -9.00
CA LYS A 266 -23.38 -8.45 -9.98
C LYS A 266 -23.60 -7.32 -10.99
N PRO A 267 -22.90 -7.35 -12.15
CA PRO A 267 -23.00 -6.32 -13.17
C PRO A 267 -24.43 -6.06 -13.65
N LEU A 268 -25.30 -7.09 -13.60
CA LEU A 268 -26.72 -6.96 -13.90
C LEU A 268 -27.42 -5.90 -13.05
N ARG A 269 -27.00 -5.64 -11.80
CA ARG A 269 -27.61 -4.63 -10.92
C ARG A 269 -27.57 -3.24 -11.54
N TRP A 270 -26.46 -2.90 -12.22
CA TRP A 270 -26.33 -1.64 -12.90
C TRP A 270 -27.38 -1.50 -14.03
N LEU A 271 -27.44 -2.48 -14.93
CA LEU A 271 -28.38 -2.44 -16.06
C LEU A 271 -29.84 -2.58 -15.63
N ARG A 272 -30.11 -3.34 -14.57
CA ARG A 272 -31.45 -3.45 -13.97
C ARG A 272 -31.86 -2.14 -13.33
N ALA A 273 -31.00 -1.48 -12.56
CA ALA A 273 -31.31 -0.18 -11.98
C ALA A 273 -31.58 0.87 -13.07
N LEU A 274 -30.80 0.87 -14.17
CA LEU A 274 -31.08 1.70 -15.34
C LEU A 274 -32.48 1.44 -15.92
N SER A 275 -32.84 0.17 -16.09
CA SER A 275 -34.15 -0.27 -16.58
C SER A 275 -35.29 0.14 -15.64
N ASP A 276 -35.14 -0.13 -14.34
CA ASP A 276 -36.20 0.08 -13.34
C ASP A 276 -36.45 1.57 -13.06
N THR A 277 -35.41 2.41 -13.14
CA THR A 277 -35.52 3.85 -12.87
C THR A 277 -35.73 4.67 -14.14
N GLY A 278 -35.57 4.08 -15.32
CA GLY A 278 -35.53 4.81 -16.59
C GLY A 278 -34.40 5.83 -16.66
N ALA A 279 -33.27 5.54 -16.00
CA ALA A 279 -32.16 6.49 -15.93
C ALA A 279 -31.57 6.72 -17.33
N THR A 280 -31.37 7.99 -17.67
CA THR A 280 -30.99 8.42 -19.02
C THR A 280 -29.48 8.57 -19.17
N MET A 281 -28.75 8.63 -18.06
CA MET A 281 -27.30 8.88 -18.04
C MET A 281 -26.62 8.04 -16.98
N SER A 282 -25.58 7.31 -17.39
CA SER A 282 -24.69 6.51 -16.55
C SER A 282 -23.50 6.06 -17.40
N GLY A 283 -22.39 5.65 -16.80
CA GLY A 283 -21.25 5.18 -17.57
C GLY A 283 -20.09 4.71 -16.70
N GLY A 284 -18.96 4.43 -17.35
CA GLY A 284 -17.76 3.89 -16.71
C GLY A 284 -16.66 3.59 -17.74
N PRO A 285 -15.52 3.00 -17.33
CA PRO A 285 -14.44 2.63 -18.25
C PRO A 285 -14.81 1.40 -19.11
N ASN A 286 -13.99 1.05 -20.11
CA ASN A 286 -14.26 -0.10 -21.01
C ASN A 286 -14.52 -1.39 -20.22
N PHE A 287 -13.73 -1.63 -19.16
CA PHE A 287 -13.89 -2.78 -18.26
C PHE A 287 -15.34 -2.99 -17.79
N ALA A 288 -16.07 -1.91 -17.47
CA ALA A 288 -17.42 -2.03 -16.94
C ALA A 288 -18.39 -2.59 -18.00
N TYR A 289 -18.26 -2.13 -19.25
CA TYR A 289 -19.06 -2.61 -20.38
C TYR A 289 -18.71 -4.05 -20.72
N ASP A 290 -17.41 -4.38 -20.76
CA ASP A 290 -16.94 -5.74 -21.05
C ASP A 290 -17.41 -6.74 -20.00
N LEU A 291 -17.33 -6.37 -18.71
CA LEU A 291 -17.81 -7.23 -17.62
C LEU A 291 -19.33 -7.50 -17.71
N CYS A 292 -20.13 -6.51 -18.13
CA CYS A 292 -21.56 -6.71 -18.41
C CYS A 292 -21.79 -7.73 -19.54
N VAL A 293 -21.01 -7.65 -20.63
CA VAL A 293 -21.11 -8.60 -21.75
C VAL A 293 -20.74 -10.01 -21.31
N GLU A 294 -19.70 -10.15 -20.50
CA GLU A 294 -19.17 -11.45 -20.06
C GLU A 294 -20.06 -12.15 -19.03
N ARG A 295 -20.70 -11.39 -18.13
CA ARG A 295 -21.41 -11.96 -16.96
C ARG A 295 -22.92 -12.04 -17.09
N ILE A 296 -23.54 -11.21 -17.94
CA ILE A 296 -25.01 -11.16 -18.02
C ILE A 296 -25.51 -12.18 -19.05
N THR A 297 -26.33 -13.13 -18.58
CA THR A 297 -26.85 -14.21 -19.42
C THR A 297 -27.98 -13.76 -20.35
N ASP A 298 -28.19 -14.48 -21.45
CA ASP A 298 -29.28 -14.18 -22.39
C ASP A 298 -30.68 -14.28 -21.78
N ALA A 299 -30.84 -15.06 -20.71
CA ALA A 299 -32.10 -15.12 -19.96
C ALA A 299 -32.33 -13.84 -19.15
N GLU A 300 -31.28 -13.31 -18.49
CA GLU A 300 -31.35 -12.07 -17.71
C GLU A 300 -31.54 -10.84 -18.59
N LYS A 301 -30.93 -10.82 -19.79
CA LYS A 301 -31.11 -9.74 -20.79
C LYS A 301 -32.58 -9.52 -21.14
N LYS A 302 -33.40 -10.58 -21.18
CA LYS A 302 -34.85 -10.48 -21.45
C LYS A 302 -35.63 -9.70 -20.39
N SER A 303 -35.05 -9.49 -19.20
CA SER A 303 -35.66 -8.70 -18.12
C SER A 303 -35.29 -7.22 -18.14
N LEU A 304 -34.50 -6.77 -19.12
CA LEU A 304 -33.96 -5.41 -19.18
C LEU A 304 -34.64 -4.59 -20.29
N ASP A 305 -34.92 -3.33 -19.98
CA ASP A 305 -35.23 -2.27 -20.95
C ASP A 305 -34.21 -1.13 -20.81
N LEU A 306 -33.33 -1.01 -21.80
CA LEU A 306 -32.28 0.01 -21.88
C LEU A 306 -32.62 1.11 -22.89
N SER A 307 -33.87 1.16 -23.38
CA SER A 307 -34.30 2.14 -24.40
C SER A 307 -34.26 3.59 -23.91
N GLN A 308 -34.31 3.82 -22.59
CA GLN A 308 -34.23 5.16 -22.01
C GLN A 308 -32.79 5.65 -21.84
N TRP A 309 -31.79 4.77 -21.96
CA TRP A 309 -30.39 5.17 -21.79
C TRP A 309 -29.94 6.01 -22.99
N GLN A 310 -29.62 7.28 -22.74
CA GLN A 310 -29.23 8.26 -23.76
C GLN A 310 -27.74 8.57 -23.73
N ILE A 311 -27.10 8.49 -22.57
CA ILE A 311 -25.69 8.83 -22.39
C ILE A 311 -25.03 7.70 -21.59
N ALA A 312 -24.44 6.76 -22.31
CA ALA A 312 -23.58 5.68 -21.85
C ALA A 312 -22.12 6.14 -21.96
N PHE A 313 -21.69 6.99 -21.04
CA PHE A 313 -20.35 7.59 -21.14
C PHE A 313 -19.24 6.56 -20.93
N ASN A 314 -18.16 6.67 -21.72
CA ASN A 314 -17.00 5.80 -21.63
C ASN A 314 -15.71 6.63 -21.68
N GLY A 315 -14.83 6.44 -20.70
CA GLY A 315 -13.62 7.23 -20.55
C GLY A 315 -12.67 6.64 -19.50
N ALA A 316 -11.78 7.49 -18.98
CA ALA A 316 -10.66 7.14 -18.10
C ALA A 316 -9.50 6.37 -18.77
N GLU A 317 -9.71 5.68 -19.88
CA GLU A 317 -8.67 5.03 -20.68
C GLU A 317 -9.01 5.18 -22.17
N PRO A 318 -8.09 4.89 -23.12
CA PRO A 318 -8.43 4.87 -24.54
C PRO A 318 -9.66 3.98 -24.78
N VAL A 319 -10.71 4.58 -25.33
CA VAL A 319 -12.00 3.89 -25.57
C VAL A 319 -11.83 2.90 -26.71
N ARG A 320 -12.25 1.65 -26.49
CA ARG A 320 -12.01 0.55 -27.45
C ARG A 320 -13.20 0.34 -28.38
N ALA A 321 -12.95 0.30 -29.68
CA ALA A 321 -13.96 0.04 -30.69
C ALA A 321 -14.63 -1.33 -30.48
N GLU A 322 -13.87 -2.32 -30.02
CA GLU A 322 -14.32 -3.69 -29.77
C GLU A 322 -15.27 -3.77 -28.57
N THR A 323 -14.98 -3.03 -27.50
CA THR A 323 -15.87 -2.93 -26.33
C THR A 323 -17.21 -2.33 -26.74
N ILE A 324 -17.20 -1.23 -27.50
CA ILE A 324 -18.41 -0.61 -28.05
C ILE A 324 -19.20 -1.62 -28.89
N ALA A 325 -18.54 -2.29 -29.83
CA ALA A 325 -19.18 -3.23 -30.74
C ALA A 325 -19.80 -4.43 -30.00
N ARG A 326 -19.07 -5.03 -29.05
CA ARG A 326 -19.54 -6.17 -28.24
C ARG A 326 -20.72 -5.79 -27.37
N PHE A 327 -20.62 -4.68 -26.63
CA PHE A 327 -21.69 -4.23 -25.74
C PHE A 327 -22.96 -3.88 -26.53
N THR A 328 -22.82 -3.07 -27.59
CA THR A 328 -23.94 -2.68 -28.44
C THR A 328 -24.65 -3.90 -29.03
N LYS A 329 -23.89 -4.87 -29.55
CA LYS A 329 -24.46 -6.12 -30.09
C LYS A 329 -25.16 -6.95 -29.01
N ALA A 330 -24.53 -7.10 -27.84
CA ALA A 330 -25.05 -7.95 -26.76
C ALA A 330 -26.36 -7.40 -26.16
N PHE A 331 -26.52 -6.08 -26.09
CA PHE A 331 -27.65 -5.42 -25.43
C PHE A 331 -28.65 -4.75 -26.38
N ALA A 332 -28.43 -4.79 -27.71
CA ALA A 332 -29.42 -4.36 -28.69
C ALA A 332 -30.82 -5.00 -28.48
N PRO A 333 -30.97 -6.30 -28.14
CA PRO A 333 -32.28 -6.89 -27.84
C PRO A 333 -32.99 -6.28 -26.62
N CYS A 334 -32.24 -5.60 -25.74
CA CYS A 334 -32.77 -4.90 -24.56
C CYS A 334 -33.18 -3.45 -24.89
N GLY A 335 -33.13 -3.03 -26.15
CA GLY A 335 -33.43 -1.66 -26.56
C GLY A 335 -32.25 -0.68 -26.45
N PHE A 336 -31.04 -1.16 -26.12
CA PHE A 336 -29.85 -0.32 -26.12
C PHE A 336 -29.53 0.18 -27.53
N ARG A 337 -29.22 1.47 -27.64
CA ARG A 337 -28.98 2.16 -28.91
C ARG A 337 -27.49 2.50 -29.08
N PRO A 338 -26.88 2.26 -30.25
CA PRO A 338 -25.49 2.65 -30.51
C PRO A 338 -25.21 4.15 -30.26
N GLU A 339 -26.19 5.01 -30.55
CA GLU A 339 -26.11 6.47 -30.35
C GLU A 339 -25.98 6.85 -28.86
N ALA A 340 -26.34 5.96 -27.95
CA ALA A 340 -26.19 6.22 -26.52
C ALA A 340 -24.73 6.15 -26.07
N ILE A 341 -23.84 5.46 -26.81
CA ILE A 341 -22.43 5.36 -26.44
C ILE A 341 -21.77 6.72 -26.56
N TYR A 342 -21.16 7.19 -25.47
CA TYR A 342 -20.60 8.54 -25.39
C TYR A 342 -19.13 8.51 -24.94
N PRO A 343 -18.17 8.34 -25.85
CA PRO A 343 -16.75 8.46 -25.52
C PRO A 343 -16.42 9.88 -25.08
N CYS A 344 -15.62 10.01 -24.03
CA CYS A 344 -15.12 11.29 -23.55
C CYS A 344 -13.69 11.18 -23.05
N TYR A 345 -12.97 12.30 -23.08
CA TYR A 345 -11.59 12.39 -22.62
C TYR A 345 -11.43 13.50 -21.59
N GLY A 346 -10.58 13.23 -20.60
CA GLY A 346 -10.11 14.20 -19.64
C GLY A 346 -9.42 13.55 -18.44
N LEU A 347 -9.08 14.37 -17.46
CA LEU A 347 -8.15 14.09 -16.39
C LEU A 347 -8.38 15.03 -15.20
N ALA A 348 -7.83 14.66 -14.03
CA ALA A 348 -7.99 15.42 -12.79
C ALA A 348 -7.42 16.85 -12.91
N GLU A 349 -6.30 17.00 -13.61
CA GLU A 349 -5.63 18.28 -13.88
C GLU A 349 -6.49 19.24 -14.71
N ALA A 350 -7.49 18.73 -15.44
CA ALA A 350 -8.50 19.51 -16.16
C ALA A 350 -9.90 19.42 -15.50
N THR A 351 -9.97 19.05 -14.23
CA THR A 351 -11.20 19.01 -13.42
C THR A 351 -12.27 18.03 -13.92
N LEU A 352 -11.87 16.97 -14.65
CA LEU A 352 -12.66 15.87 -15.24
C LEU A 352 -12.69 15.86 -16.76
N MET A 353 -13.51 16.67 -17.44
CA MET A 353 -13.75 16.50 -18.89
C MET A 353 -13.11 17.60 -19.73
N VAL A 354 -12.45 17.22 -20.82
CA VAL A 354 -11.85 18.12 -21.82
C VAL A 354 -12.63 18.05 -23.13
N THR A 355 -12.90 16.83 -23.62
CA THR A 355 -13.65 16.63 -24.87
C THR A 355 -14.79 15.62 -24.70
N GLY A 356 -15.83 15.76 -25.51
CA GLY A 356 -16.96 14.84 -25.59
C GLY A 356 -17.57 14.80 -26.98
N GLY A 357 -18.25 13.69 -27.30
CA GLY A 357 -18.91 13.48 -28.58
C GLY A 357 -20.25 14.21 -28.76
N ASP A 358 -20.93 13.93 -29.87
CA ASP A 358 -22.31 14.34 -30.09
C ASP A 358 -23.26 13.22 -29.66
N LYS A 359 -24.12 13.49 -28.67
CA LYS A 359 -25.00 12.46 -28.08
C LYS A 359 -26.05 11.90 -29.04
N TRP A 360 -26.29 12.56 -30.18
CA TRP A 360 -27.30 12.15 -31.14
C TRP A 360 -26.76 11.23 -32.22
N LEU A 361 -25.43 11.07 -32.27
CA LEU A 361 -24.73 10.29 -33.28
C LEU A 361 -23.93 9.18 -32.61
N PRO A 362 -23.78 8.02 -33.27
CA PRO A 362 -22.82 7.03 -32.81
C PRO A 362 -21.40 7.61 -32.88
N PRO A 363 -20.50 7.23 -31.97
CA PRO A 363 -19.15 7.77 -31.96
C PRO A 363 -18.39 7.37 -33.23
N PRO A 364 -17.69 8.30 -33.88
CA PRO A 364 -16.84 7.97 -35.01
C PRO A 364 -15.73 7.00 -34.63
N ILE A 365 -15.64 5.92 -35.40
CA ILE A 365 -14.56 4.92 -35.32
C ILE A 365 -13.83 4.95 -36.66
N ARG A 366 -12.52 5.13 -36.62
CA ARG A 366 -11.68 5.25 -37.82
C ARG A 366 -10.52 4.27 -37.76
N SER A 367 -10.20 3.67 -38.89
CA SER A 367 -9.00 2.87 -39.07
C SER A 367 -7.86 3.77 -39.53
N PHE A 368 -6.71 3.64 -38.87
CA PHE A 368 -5.48 4.36 -39.20
C PHE A 368 -4.38 3.35 -39.57
N ASP A 369 -3.53 3.69 -40.53
CA ASP A 369 -2.35 2.88 -40.87
C ASP A 369 -1.39 2.84 -39.67
N THR A 370 -1.13 1.65 -39.14
CA THR A 370 -0.33 1.47 -37.92
C THR A 370 1.10 1.97 -38.09
N ALA A 371 1.73 1.69 -39.23
CA ALA A 371 3.11 2.10 -39.48
C ALA A 371 3.24 3.62 -39.58
N LYS A 372 2.28 4.29 -40.22
CA LYS A 372 2.23 5.76 -40.31
C LYS A 372 1.94 6.38 -38.95
N LEU A 373 1.01 5.81 -38.18
CA LEU A 373 0.66 6.28 -36.85
C LEU A 373 1.87 6.24 -35.90
N ASN A 374 2.65 5.15 -35.97
CA ASN A 374 3.90 4.97 -35.26
C ASN A 374 4.98 5.97 -35.71
N ALA A 375 4.96 6.38 -36.98
CA ALA A 375 5.82 7.45 -37.51
C ALA A 375 5.28 8.87 -37.23
N GLY A 376 4.23 9.02 -36.41
CA GLY A 376 3.66 10.32 -36.02
C GLY A 376 2.63 10.90 -36.99
N VAL A 377 2.15 10.12 -37.96
CA VAL A 377 1.17 10.56 -38.97
C VAL A 377 -0.10 9.72 -38.89
N ALA A 378 -1.21 10.34 -38.50
CA ALA A 378 -2.53 9.72 -38.45
C ALA A 378 -3.18 9.65 -39.84
N GLN A 379 -2.70 8.72 -40.66
CA GLN A 379 -3.26 8.46 -41.99
C GLN A 379 -4.47 7.53 -41.89
N ALA A 380 -5.66 8.07 -42.14
CA ALA A 380 -6.88 7.27 -42.21
C ALA A 380 -6.84 6.31 -43.42
N VAL A 381 -7.28 5.08 -43.21
CA VAL A 381 -7.38 4.02 -44.21
C VAL A 381 -8.78 3.39 -44.19
N ALA A 382 -9.07 2.54 -45.17
CA ALA A 382 -10.33 1.80 -45.21
C ALA A 382 -10.48 0.88 -43.98
N ASP A 383 -11.70 0.75 -43.45
CA ASP A 383 -11.95 -0.11 -42.29
C ASP A 383 -11.59 -1.57 -42.61
N GLY A 384 -10.82 -2.21 -41.72
CA GLY A 384 -10.34 -3.58 -41.91
C GLY A 384 -9.16 -3.73 -42.88
N ALA A 385 -8.49 -2.64 -43.28
CA ALA A 385 -7.23 -2.72 -44.02
C ALA A 385 -6.16 -3.48 -43.22
N GLU A 386 -5.35 -4.29 -43.89
CA GLU A 386 -4.23 -5.00 -43.27
C GLU A 386 -3.20 -4.00 -42.71
N GLY A 387 -2.69 -4.24 -41.50
CA GLY A 387 -1.77 -3.31 -40.83
C GLY A 387 -2.41 -2.01 -40.34
N SER A 388 -3.70 -2.03 -40.00
CA SER A 388 -4.41 -0.86 -39.45
C SER A 388 -4.87 -1.05 -38.00
N VAL A 389 -5.05 0.06 -37.30
CA VAL A 389 -5.60 0.12 -35.94
C VAL A 389 -6.86 0.97 -35.90
N ARG A 390 -7.87 0.53 -35.15
CA ARG A 390 -9.15 1.23 -35.01
C ARG A 390 -9.13 2.11 -33.77
N LEU A 391 -9.24 3.42 -33.96
CA LEU A 391 -9.34 4.39 -32.86
C LEU A 391 -10.76 4.96 -32.79
N VAL A 392 -11.19 5.24 -31.57
CA VAL A 392 -12.49 5.85 -31.27
C VAL A 392 -12.30 7.35 -31.01
N SER A 393 -13.11 8.17 -31.67
CA SER A 393 -13.17 9.60 -31.39
C SER A 393 -13.59 9.85 -29.94
N SER A 394 -12.81 10.65 -29.22
CA SER A 394 -13.17 11.21 -27.91
C SER A 394 -13.93 12.55 -28.04
N GLY A 395 -14.37 12.86 -29.26
CA GLY A 395 -15.15 14.04 -29.59
C GLY A 395 -14.32 15.31 -29.75
N HIS A 396 -14.92 16.45 -29.42
CA HIS A 396 -14.33 17.77 -29.65
C HIS A 396 -14.25 18.60 -28.36
N CYS A 397 -13.38 19.60 -28.37
CA CYS A 397 -13.23 20.56 -27.27
C CYS A 397 -14.39 21.57 -27.29
N ASP A 398 -14.90 21.95 -26.12
CA ASP A 398 -15.92 23.02 -26.00
C ASP A 398 -15.32 24.38 -26.33
N ARG A 399 -16.15 25.34 -26.75
CA ARG A 399 -15.72 26.66 -27.20
C ARG A 399 -15.07 27.52 -26.10
N ASP A 400 -15.39 27.26 -24.84
CA ASP A 400 -14.80 28.00 -23.71
C ASP A 400 -13.45 27.39 -23.27
N GLN A 401 -12.95 26.38 -23.98
CA GLN A 401 -11.61 25.80 -23.82
C GLN A 401 -10.87 25.68 -25.14
N GLU A 402 -9.55 25.71 -25.06
CA GLU A 402 -8.66 25.50 -26.19
C GLU A 402 -7.90 24.21 -25.98
N MET A 403 -7.88 23.37 -27.02
CA MET A 403 -7.09 22.16 -27.06
C MET A 403 -6.30 22.16 -28.35
N VAL A 404 -4.99 21.93 -28.23
CA VAL A 404 -4.07 21.82 -29.35
C VAL A 404 -3.33 20.49 -29.26
N ILE A 405 -2.84 20.01 -30.40
CA ILE A 405 -1.89 18.91 -30.46
C ILE A 405 -0.52 19.57 -30.65
N ALA A 406 0.39 19.38 -29.70
CA ALA A 406 1.71 20.00 -29.70
C ALA A 406 2.80 18.94 -29.82
N ASP A 407 3.83 19.23 -30.59
CA ASP A 407 5.04 18.42 -30.56
C ASP A 407 5.73 18.57 -29.19
N PRO A 408 5.98 17.47 -28.44
CA PRO A 408 6.49 17.58 -27.08
C PRO A 408 7.95 18.06 -27.01
N GLU A 409 8.70 18.01 -28.11
CA GLU A 409 10.12 18.42 -28.19
C GLU A 409 10.26 19.82 -28.77
N THR A 410 9.65 20.08 -29.93
CA THR A 410 9.75 21.36 -30.64
C THR A 410 8.77 22.41 -30.11
N LEU A 411 7.77 21.99 -29.32
CA LEU A 411 6.68 22.82 -28.78
C LEU A 411 5.82 23.48 -29.87
N ALA A 412 5.94 23.03 -31.11
CA ALA A 412 5.13 23.53 -32.22
C ALA A 412 3.74 22.90 -32.22
N GLU A 413 2.71 23.67 -32.56
CA GLU A 413 1.39 23.11 -32.82
C GLU A 413 1.42 22.25 -34.10
N GLN A 414 0.84 21.07 -34.00
CA GLN A 414 0.72 20.10 -35.07
C GLN A 414 -0.57 20.32 -35.87
N LEU A 415 -0.46 20.18 -37.20
CA LEU A 415 -1.63 20.21 -38.08
C LEU A 415 -2.49 18.96 -37.89
N PRO A 416 -3.81 19.02 -38.16
CA PRO A 416 -4.66 17.83 -38.21
C PRO A 416 -4.03 16.71 -39.04
N GLY A 417 -4.12 15.47 -38.56
CA GLY A 417 -3.48 14.29 -39.15
C GLY A 417 -2.07 13.99 -38.64
N HIS A 418 -1.52 14.78 -37.71
CA HIS A 418 -0.25 14.46 -37.05
C HIS A 418 -0.48 14.14 -35.57
N VAL A 419 0.33 13.22 -35.06
CA VAL A 419 0.31 12.81 -33.65
C VAL A 419 1.21 13.73 -32.84
N GLY A 420 0.74 14.17 -31.68
CA GLY A 420 1.51 14.95 -30.72
C GLY A 420 0.87 14.88 -29.33
N GLU A 421 1.44 15.61 -28.39
CA GLU A 421 0.91 15.73 -27.03
C GLU A 421 -0.33 16.62 -27.00
N ILE A 422 -1.37 16.18 -26.29
CA ILE A 422 -2.61 16.94 -26.11
C ILE A 422 -2.36 18.03 -25.07
N TRP A 423 -2.52 19.29 -25.44
CA TRP A 423 -2.34 20.44 -24.55
C TRP A 423 -3.66 21.18 -24.41
N VAL A 424 -4.01 21.58 -23.19
CA VAL A 424 -5.33 22.16 -22.87
C VAL A 424 -5.16 23.49 -22.15
N ARG A 425 -5.93 24.50 -22.53
CA ARG A 425 -6.02 25.79 -21.87
C ARG A 425 -7.48 26.16 -21.66
N GLY A 426 -7.83 26.67 -20.49
CA GLY A 426 -9.17 27.19 -20.21
C GLY A 426 -9.54 27.10 -18.74
N PRO A 427 -10.72 27.59 -18.34
CA PRO A 427 -11.08 27.72 -16.93
C PRO A 427 -11.30 26.39 -16.19
N SER A 428 -11.44 25.26 -16.88
CA SER A 428 -11.46 23.91 -16.25
C SER A 428 -10.08 23.45 -15.79
N VAL A 429 -9.00 24.06 -16.29
CA VAL A 429 -7.62 23.68 -15.91
C VAL A 429 -7.38 24.04 -14.44
N ALA A 430 -6.98 23.05 -13.65
CA ALA A 430 -6.72 23.20 -12.23
C ALA A 430 -5.55 24.16 -11.95
N GLN A 431 -5.42 24.62 -10.70
CA GLN A 431 -4.44 25.64 -10.35
C GLN A 431 -2.98 25.14 -10.34
N GLY A 432 -2.80 23.81 -10.27
CA GLY A 432 -1.49 23.18 -10.17
C GLY A 432 -1.48 21.96 -9.25
N TYR A 433 -0.28 21.57 -8.83
CA TYR A 433 -0.08 20.56 -7.80
C TYR A 433 0.26 21.20 -6.44
N TRP A 434 -0.39 20.71 -5.38
CA TRP A 434 -0.19 21.19 -4.01
C TRP A 434 1.27 21.04 -3.58
N GLY A 435 1.87 22.15 -3.11
CA GLY A 435 3.24 22.16 -2.60
C GLY A 435 4.34 21.82 -3.61
N ARG A 436 4.05 21.81 -4.92
CA ARG A 436 4.98 21.36 -5.97
C ARG A 436 5.04 22.34 -7.13
N GLU A 437 5.76 23.44 -6.92
CA GLU A 437 5.85 24.52 -7.91
C GLU A 437 6.53 24.08 -9.21
N ASP A 438 7.60 23.28 -9.15
CA ASP A 438 8.32 22.84 -10.35
C ASP A 438 7.44 21.97 -11.26
N ALA A 439 6.77 20.97 -10.68
CA ALA A 439 5.82 20.13 -11.40
C ALA A 439 4.61 20.93 -11.91
N THR A 440 4.19 21.96 -11.16
CA THR A 440 3.12 22.88 -11.58
C THR A 440 3.55 23.69 -12.79
N SER A 441 4.77 24.23 -12.77
CA SER A 441 5.31 25.00 -13.89
C SER A 441 5.46 24.14 -15.15
N GLU A 442 6.02 22.93 -15.01
CA GLU A 442 6.20 21.99 -16.12
C GLU A 442 4.86 21.57 -16.74
N THR A 443 3.87 21.26 -15.89
CA THR A 443 2.59 20.71 -16.36
C THR A 443 1.60 21.80 -16.77
N PHE A 444 1.44 22.88 -16.00
CA PHE A 444 0.34 23.85 -16.17
C PHE A 444 0.76 25.16 -16.84
N ARG A 445 2.06 25.42 -17.02
CA ARG A 445 2.58 26.70 -17.54
C ARG A 445 3.36 26.57 -18.86
N ALA A 446 3.06 25.56 -19.66
CA ALA A 446 3.71 25.34 -20.95
C ALA A 446 3.28 26.40 -21.98
N HIS A 447 4.19 26.75 -22.88
CA HIS A 447 3.92 27.69 -23.97
C HIS A 447 4.32 27.03 -25.29
N LEU A 448 3.51 27.26 -26.34
CA LEU A 448 3.84 26.85 -27.69
C LEU A 448 5.05 27.65 -28.20
N ALA A 449 5.70 27.15 -29.25
CA ALA A 449 6.84 27.79 -29.88
C ALA A 449 6.55 29.21 -30.41
N ASP A 450 5.28 29.52 -30.70
CA ASP A 450 4.82 30.85 -31.11
C ASP A 450 4.51 31.80 -29.93
N GLY A 451 4.70 31.35 -28.69
CA GLY A 451 4.47 32.10 -27.46
C GLY A 451 3.04 32.03 -26.90
N ARG A 452 2.08 31.34 -27.56
CA ARG A 452 0.75 31.14 -26.97
C ARG A 452 0.84 30.25 -25.72
N GLY A 453 0.17 30.65 -24.66
CA GLY A 453 0.09 29.92 -23.39
C GLY A 453 -0.47 30.79 -22.26
N PRO A 454 -0.42 30.31 -21.00
CA PRO A 454 0.02 28.98 -20.61
C PRO A 454 -1.01 27.89 -20.99
N PHE A 455 -0.50 26.72 -21.38
CA PHE A 455 -1.24 25.47 -21.57
C PHE A 455 -0.87 24.48 -20.47
N MET A 456 -1.83 23.62 -20.14
CA MET A 456 -1.61 22.41 -19.38
C MET A 456 -1.25 21.25 -20.33
N ARG A 457 -0.08 20.66 -20.14
CA ARG A 457 0.41 19.45 -20.79
C ARG A 457 -0.25 18.23 -20.16
N THR A 458 -0.98 17.45 -20.96
CA THR A 458 -1.67 16.25 -20.43
C THR A 458 -0.72 15.07 -20.24
N GLY A 459 0.41 15.03 -20.96
CA GLY A 459 1.25 13.84 -21.11
C GLY A 459 0.63 12.74 -21.96
N ASP A 460 -0.55 12.95 -22.54
CA ASP A 460 -1.25 12.02 -23.40
C ASP A 460 -1.04 12.41 -24.87
N LEU A 461 -0.85 11.40 -25.73
CA LEU A 461 -0.64 11.55 -27.16
C LEU A 461 -1.96 11.35 -27.90
N GLY A 462 -2.19 12.17 -28.92
CA GLY A 462 -3.36 12.08 -29.77
C GLY A 462 -3.18 12.83 -31.08
N CYS A 463 -4.19 12.76 -31.93
CA CYS A 463 -4.26 13.53 -33.16
C CYS A 463 -5.65 14.10 -33.37
N LEU A 464 -5.72 15.22 -34.08
CA LEU A 464 -6.97 15.74 -34.61
C LEU A 464 -7.21 15.18 -36.01
N HIS A 465 -8.41 14.68 -36.26
CA HIS A 465 -8.85 14.31 -37.59
C HIS A 465 -10.10 15.12 -37.96
N VAL A 466 -10.11 15.69 -39.16
CA VAL A 466 -11.26 16.46 -39.64
C VAL A 466 -12.21 15.51 -40.36
N GLY A 467 -13.41 15.34 -39.79
CA GLY A 467 -14.46 14.51 -40.38
C GLY A 467 -15.10 15.13 -41.62
N ASP A 468 -15.97 14.36 -42.28
CA ASP A 468 -16.70 14.79 -43.49
C ASP A 468 -17.62 15.99 -43.24
N ASP A 469 -18.01 16.22 -41.97
CA ASP A 469 -18.78 17.36 -41.50
C ASP A 469 -17.93 18.61 -41.22
N GLY A 470 -16.62 18.54 -41.46
CA GLY A 470 -15.67 19.63 -41.26
C GLY A 470 -15.27 19.87 -39.81
N LYS A 471 -15.73 19.03 -38.85
CA LYS A 471 -15.34 19.15 -37.44
C LYS A 471 -14.06 18.38 -37.17
N ALA A 472 -13.17 18.98 -36.38
CA ALA A 472 -11.97 18.31 -35.89
C ALA A 472 -12.31 17.49 -34.63
N GLU A 473 -12.03 16.20 -34.69
CA GLU A 473 -12.25 15.25 -33.61
C GLU A 473 -10.92 14.75 -33.03
N LEU A 474 -10.88 14.59 -31.71
CA LEU A 474 -9.74 14.04 -31.00
C LEU A 474 -9.76 12.51 -31.04
N PHE A 475 -8.70 11.91 -31.55
CA PHE A 475 -8.40 10.51 -31.38
C PHE A 475 -7.23 10.40 -30.41
N VAL A 476 -7.44 9.71 -29.29
CA VAL A 476 -6.40 9.51 -28.26
C VAL A 476 -5.60 8.27 -28.64
N ASN A 477 -4.29 8.44 -28.78
CA ASN A 477 -3.37 7.41 -29.28
C ASN A 477 -2.62 6.71 -28.16
N GLY A 478 -2.34 7.37 -27.03
CA GLY A 478 -1.56 6.77 -25.94
C GLY A 478 -1.03 7.75 -24.92
N ARG A 479 0.00 7.33 -24.17
CA ARG A 479 0.66 8.17 -23.16
C ARG A 479 2.14 8.31 -23.45
N LEU A 480 2.66 9.53 -23.41
CA LEU A 480 4.04 9.86 -23.79
C LEU A 480 5.07 9.05 -22.96
N LYS A 481 4.83 8.90 -21.65
CA LYS A 481 5.74 8.17 -20.75
C LYS A 481 5.69 6.64 -20.88
N ASP A 482 4.63 6.12 -21.50
CA ASP A 482 4.47 4.68 -21.72
C ASP A 482 4.95 4.28 -23.13
N LEU A 483 5.34 5.25 -23.98
CA LEU A 483 5.76 5.00 -25.35
C LEU A 483 6.99 4.08 -25.40
N ILE A 484 6.89 2.98 -26.14
CA ILE A 484 7.99 2.03 -26.34
C ILE A 484 8.70 2.40 -27.64
N ILE A 485 10.02 2.64 -27.63
CA ILE A 485 10.77 3.03 -28.83
C ILE A 485 11.72 1.90 -29.22
N LEU A 486 11.35 1.12 -30.25
CA LEU A 486 12.17 0.01 -30.73
C LEU A 486 12.81 0.38 -32.06
N ARG A 487 14.14 0.43 -32.09
CA ARG A 487 14.92 0.73 -33.30
C ARG A 487 14.53 2.07 -33.96
N GLY A 488 14.15 3.05 -33.15
CA GLY A 488 13.73 4.38 -33.61
C GLY A 488 12.28 4.46 -34.13
N VAL A 489 11.48 3.39 -33.95
CA VAL A 489 10.05 3.36 -34.25
C VAL A 489 9.27 3.37 -32.94
N ASN A 490 8.26 4.25 -32.86
CA ASN A 490 7.39 4.34 -31.70
C ASN A 490 6.35 3.22 -31.74
N HIS A 491 6.16 2.53 -30.63
CA HIS A 491 5.13 1.51 -30.44
C HIS A 491 4.31 1.86 -29.22
N TYR A 492 2.99 1.88 -29.39
CA TYR A 492 2.04 2.16 -28.34
C TYR A 492 1.71 0.86 -27.58
N PRO A 493 1.98 0.76 -26.26
CA PRO A 493 1.75 -0.46 -25.50
C PRO A 493 0.34 -1.03 -25.64
N GLN A 494 -0.68 -0.18 -25.58
CA GLN A 494 -2.08 -0.59 -25.70
C GLN A 494 -2.39 -1.28 -27.03
N ASP A 495 -1.74 -0.89 -28.13
CA ASP A 495 -1.99 -1.50 -29.44
C ASP A 495 -1.37 -2.89 -29.48
N LEU A 496 -0.17 -3.04 -28.90
CA LEU A 496 0.49 -4.34 -28.71
C LEU A 496 -0.37 -5.25 -27.80
N GLU A 497 -0.86 -4.72 -26.69
CA GLU A 497 -1.70 -5.44 -25.70
C GLU A 497 -3.03 -5.91 -26.31
N VAL A 498 -3.66 -5.10 -27.16
CA VAL A 498 -4.88 -5.47 -27.89
C VAL A 498 -4.59 -6.60 -28.86
N THR A 499 -3.53 -6.49 -29.67
CA THR A 499 -3.14 -7.56 -30.60
C THR A 499 -2.78 -8.85 -29.88
N VAL A 500 -2.07 -8.76 -28.74
CA VAL A 500 -1.75 -9.92 -27.88
C VAL A 500 -3.04 -10.58 -27.40
N GLY A 501 -3.97 -9.83 -26.81
CA GLY A 501 -5.22 -10.38 -26.28
C GLY A 501 -6.15 -10.97 -27.34
N GLN A 502 -5.97 -10.60 -28.62
CA GLN A 502 -6.72 -11.13 -29.76
C GLN A 502 -6.00 -12.25 -30.52
N SER A 503 -4.76 -12.58 -30.14
CA SER A 503 -3.94 -13.51 -30.92
C SER A 503 -4.36 -14.97 -30.77
N HIS A 504 -5.09 -15.31 -29.71
CA HIS A 504 -5.52 -16.68 -29.42
C HIS A 504 -6.78 -16.70 -28.54
N ASP A 505 -7.68 -17.67 -28.76
CA ASP A 505 -8.96 -17.79 -28.03
C ASP A 505 -8.79 -18.05 -26.52
N ASP A 506 -7.68 -18.68 -26.14
CA ASP A 506 -7.31 -18.91 -24.73
C ASP A 506 -6.69 -17.68 -24.04
N LEU A 507 -6.73 -16.48 -24.64
CA LEU A 507 -6.23 -15.26 -24.00
C LEU A 507 -7.36 -14.30 -23.60
N PRO A 508 -7.38 -13.79 -22.36
CA PRO A 508 -8.27 -12.71 -21.97
C PRO A 508 -7.85 -11.38 -22.61
N VAL A 509 -8.81 -10.72 -23.25
CA VAL A 509 -8.64 -9.37 -23.84
C VAL A 509 -8.48 -8.34 -22.72
N GLY A 510 -7.51 -7.42 -22.86
CA GLY A 510 -7.31 -6.32 -21.90
C GLY A 510 -6.66 -6.73 -20.58
N ALA A 511 -5.98 -7.88 -20.55
CA ALA A 511 -5.27 -8.41 -19.39
C ALA A 511 -3.78 -8.66 -19.69
N GLY A 512 -3.18 -7.75 -20.46
CA GLY A 512 -1.76 -7.76 -20.79
C GLY A 512 -1.10 -6.41 -20.56
N ALA A 513 0.22 -6.43 -20.39
CA ALA A 513 1.08 -5.26 -20.32
C ALA A 513 2.24 -5.44 -21.31
N ALA A 514 2.46 -4.43 -22.13
CA ALA A 514 3.65 -4.31 -22.97
C ALA A 514 4.58 -3.22 -22.42
N PHE A 515 5.88 -3.51 -22.34
CA PHE A 515 6.88 -2.54 -21.91
C PHE A 515 8.27 -2.88 -22.47
N ALA A 516 9.16 -1.89 -22.50
CA ALA A 516 10.56 -2.06 -22.86
C ALA A 516 11.43 -2.37 -21.63
N VAL A 517 12.46 -3.20 -21.81
CA VAL A 517 13.53 -3.46 -20.83
C VAL A 517 14.91 -3.33 -21.48
N GLY A 518 15.92 -2.92 -20.70
CA GLY A 518 17.30 -2.68 -21.15
C GLY A 518 17.76 -1.22 -21.00
N SER A 519 19.05 -0.95 -21.17
CA SER A 519 19.67 0.39 -21.12
C SER A 519 20.57 0.63 -22.34
N ASP A 520 20.81 1.90 -22.67
CA ASP A 520 21.74 2.36 -23.72
C ASP A 520 21.52 1.78 -25.13
N GLY A 521 20.37 2.08 -25.74
CA GLY A 521 20.11 1.85 -27.17
C GLY A 521 19.77 0.40 -27.56
N ALA A 522 19.66 -0.50 -26.58
CA ALA A 522 19.26 -1.90 -26.75
C ALA A 522 17.93 -2.23 -26.06
N GLU A 523 16.93 -1.33 -26.17
CA GLU A 523 15.59 -1.59 -25.65
C GLU A 523 14.94 -2.79 -26.34
N GLN A 524 14.39 -3.71 -25.53
CA GLN A 524 13.74 -4.93 -26.00
C GLN A 524 12.33 -5.04 -25.44
N LEU A 525 11.39 -5.45 -26.29
CA LEU A 525 9.98 -5.60 -25.93
C LEU A 525 9.75 -6.83 -25.06
N VAL A 526 9.07 -6.67 -23.93
CA VAL A 526 8.54 -7.76 -23.10
C VAL A 526 7.02 -7.67 -23.10
N ILE A 527 6.37 -8.82 -23.25
CA ILE A 527 4.92 -8.98 -23.13
C ILE A 527 4.63 -9.79 -21.88
N VAL A 528 3.84 -9.24 -20.98
CA VAL A 528 3.25 -9.96 -19.85
C VAL A 528 1.76 -10.08 -20.12
N GLN A 529 1.21 -11.28 -20.13
CA GLN A 529 -0.19 -11.52 -20.48
C GLN A 529 -0.78 -12.58 -19.55
N GLU A 530 -1.96 -12.33 -19.01
CA GLU A 530 -2.69 -13.36 -18.27
C GLU A 530 -3.06 -14.51 -19.19
N ALA A 531 -2.86 -15.75 -18.75
CA ALA A 531 -3.39 -16.93 -19.43
C ALA A 531 -4.91 -17.05 -19.22
N GLY A 532 -5.62 -17.64 -20.18
CA GLY A 532 -7.04 -17.94 -20.04
C GLY A 532 -7.35 -19.02 -19.00
N ARG A 533 -8.65 -19.27 -18.79
CA ARG A 533 -9.14 -20.25 -17.79
C ARG A 533 -9.04 -21.70 -18.25
N ASN A 534 -8.70 -21.92 -19.52
CA ASN A 534 -8.53 -23.26 -20.09
C ASN A 534 -7.24 -23.90 -19.56
N ARG A 535 -7.35 -24.95 -18.76
CA ARG A 535 -6.22 -25.64 -18.14
C ARG A 535 -5.45 -26.54 -19.10
N ASP A 536 -6.04 -26.88 -20.25
CA ASP A 536 -5.45 -27.74 -21.28
C ASP A 536 -4.87 -26.92 -22.45
N ALA A 537 -4.77 -25.60 -22.32
CA ALA A 537 -4.24 -24.71 -23.36
C ALA A 537 -2.79 -25.09 -23.72
N ASP A 538 -2.49 -25.11 -25.02
CA ASP A 538 -1.14 -25.35 -25.52
C ASP A 538 -0.36 -24.03 -25.49
N PHE A 539 0.47 -23.85 -24.46
CA PHE A 539 1.24 -22.61 -24.29
C PHE A 539 2.31 -22.40 -25.37
N ASP A 540 2.78 -23.46 -26.05
CA ASP A 540 3.65 -23.32 -27.22
C ASP A 540 2.87 -22.65 -28.37
N GLU A 541 1.65 -23.11 -28.63
CA GLU A 541 0.76 -22.52 -29.64
C GLU A 541 0.38 -21.08 -29.30
N VAL A 542 0.05 -20.79 -28.03
CA VAL A 542 -0.30 -19.44 -27.56
C VAL A 542 0.88 -18.47 -27.74
N CYS A 543 2.08 -18.83 -27.28
CA CYS A 543 3.25 -17.96 -27.43
C CYS A 543 3.65 -17.77 -28.90
N ALA A 544 3.51 -18.80 -29.74
CA ALA A 544 3.75 -18.70 -31.18
C ALA A 544 2.72 -17.78 -31.87
N ALA A 545 1.45 -17.87 -31.48
CA ALA A 545 0.38 -17.01 -32.00
C ALA A 545 0.63 -15.54 -31.64
N ILE A 546 1.00 -15.25 -30.38
CA ILE A 546 1.37 -13.91 -29.94
C ILE A 546 2.52 -13.35 -30.79
N ARG A 547 3.63 -14.10 -30.92
CA ARG A 547 4.80 -13.68 -31.71
C ARG A 547 4.45 -13.46 -33.18
N SER A 548 3.63 -14.35 -33.76
CA SER A 548 3.19 -14.23 -35.14
C SER A 548 2.32 -12.99 -35.36
N GLN A 549 1.40 -12.67 -34.45
CA GLN A 549 0.51 -11.53 -34.62
C GLN A 549 1.25 -10.21 -34.40
N LEU A 550 2.12 -10.13 -33.39
CA LEU A 550 2.97 -8.96 -33.19
C LEU A 550 3.90 -8.71 -34.38
N GLY A 551 4.49 -9.76 -34.95
CA GLY A 551 5.33 -9.62 -36.14
C GLY A 551 4.57 -9.20 -37.39
N LYS A 552 3.31 -9.64 -37.55
CA LYS A 552 2.47 -9.28 -38.71
C LYS A 552 1.88 -7.88 -38.62
N VAL A 553 1.36 -7.50 -37.46
CA VAL A 553 0.58 -6.26 -37.28
C VAL A 553 1.49 -5.09 -36.92
N HIS A 554 2.52 -5.34 -36.11
CA HIS A 554 3.36 -4.30 -35.51
C HIS A 554 4.81 -4.35 -35.97
N GLU A 555 5.18 -5.31 -36.81
CA GLU A 555 6.55 -5.55 -37.30
C GLU A 555 7.60 -5.71 -36.17
N VAL A 556 7.16 -6.15 -34.98
CA VAL A 556 8.01 -6.35 -33.80
C VAL A 556 7.97 -7.79 -33.32
N SER A 557 9.10 -8.24 -32.76
CA SER A 557 9.19 -9.52 -32.07
C SER A 557 9.52 -9.26 -30.60
N PRO A 558 8.70 -9.74 -29.64
CA PRO A 558 9.02 -9.61 -28.24
C PRO A 558 10.26 -10.46 -27.90
N ARG A 559 11.11 -9.99 -26.99
CA ARG A 559 12.18 -10.80 -26.39
C ARG A 559 11.54 -11.98 -25.66
N GLU A 560 10.64 -11.66 -24.73
CA GLU A 560 9.97 -12.63 -23.87
C GLU A 560 8.46 -12.43 -23.90
N VAL A 561 7.74 -13.56 -23.88
CA VAL A 561 6.30 -13.61 -23.67
C VAL A 561 6.07 -14.33 -22.34
N VAL A 562 5.68 -13.59 -21.32
CA VAL A 562 5.46 -14.08 -19.97
C VAL A 562 3.96 -14.29 -19.78
N LEU A 563 3.53 -15.54 -19.81
CA LEU A 563 2.15 -15.90 -19.49
C LEU A 563 2.03 -16.04 -17.98
N ILE A 564 1.24 -15.19 -17.35
CA ILE A 564 1.01 -15.17 -15.90
C ILE A 564 -0.35 -15.77 -15.55
N LYS A 565 -0.54 -16.08 -14.27
CA LYS A 565 -1.81 -16.61 -13.77
C LYS A 565 -2.98 -15.66 -14.13
N PRO A 566 -4.16 -16.18 -14.50
CA PRO A 566 -5.35 -15.34 -14.64
C PRO A 566 -5.56 -14.43 -13.42
N ASN A 567 -5.95 -13.19 -13.66
CA ASN A 567 -6.20 -12.12 -12.67
C ASN A 567 -5.01 -11.69 -11.80
N SER A 568 -3.76 -11.91 -12.24
CA SER A 568 -2.56 -11.51 -11.48
C SER A 568 -1.87 -10.24 -12.01
N ILE A 569 -2.34 -9.64 -13.12
CA ILE A 569 -1.70 -8.45 -13.67
C ILE A 569 -1.96 -7.21 -12.79
N PRO A 570 -0.93 -6.39 -12.47
CA PRO A 570 -1.12 -5.18 -11.67
C PRO A 570 -2.10 -4.19 -12.32
N LYS A 571 -3.15 -3.80 -11.58
CA LYS A 571 -4.20 -2.86 -12.01
C LYS A 571 -4.48 -1.78 -10.96
N THR A 572 -4.90 -0.60 -11.41
CA THR A 572 -5.39 0.48 -10.53
C THR A 572 -6.74 0.12 -9.91
N SER A 573 -7.18 0.89 -8.90
CA SER A 573 -8.54 0.76 -8.32
C SER A 573 -9.68 1.02 -9.33
N SER A 574 -9.38 1.64 -10.47
CA SER A 574 -10.30 1.85 -11.60
C SER A 574 -10.16 0.81 -12.71
N GLY A 575 -9.31 -0.21 -12.52
CA GLY A 575 -9.14 -1.33 -13.46
C GLY A 575 -8.07 -1.14 -14.54
N LYS A 576 -7.35 0.00 -14.58
CA LYS A 576 -6.33 0.29 -15.59
C LYS A 576 -5.05 -0.51 -15.34
N ILE A 577 -4.41 -1.00 -16.39
CA ILE A 577 -3.11 -1.72 -16.30
C ILE A 577 -2.02 -0.79 -15.75
N GLN A 578 -1.29 -1.24 -14.72
CA GLN A 578 -0.14 -0.53 -14.16
C GLN A 578 1.16 -1.04 -14.80
N ARG A 579 1.46 -0.60 -16.04
CA ARG A 579 2.62 -1.07 -16.83
C ARG A 579 3.95 -0.96 -16.10
N HIS A 580 4.20 0.17 -15.43
CA HIS A 580 5.44 0.36 -14.66
C HIS A 580 5.56 -0.61 -13.48
N ALA A 581 4.47 -0.85 -12.74
CA ALA A 581 4.46 -1.83 -11.65
C ALA A 581 4.67 -3.26 -12.19
N CYS A 582 4.07 -3.58 -13.35
CA CYS A 582 4.27 -4.85 -14.03
C CYS A 582 5.72 -5.03 -14.51
N ARG A 583 6.35 -3.97 -15.04
CA ARG A 583 7.78 -3.96 -15.40
C ARG A 583 8.68 -4.20 -14.19
N LEU A 584 8.45 -3.48 -13.09
CA LEU A 584 9.23 -3.67 -11.86
C LEU A 584 9.08 -5.10 -11.32
N ALA A 585 7.86 -5.65 -11.29
CA ALA A 585 7.62 -7.02 -10.87
C ALA A 585 8.28 -8.05 -11.81
N TYR A 586 8.32 -7.77 -13.12
CA TYR A 586 9.08 -8.58 -14.07
C TYR A 586 10.59 -8.54 -13.80
N GLU A 587 11.16 -7.34 -13.62
CA GLU A 587 12.59 -7.15 -13.35
C GLU A 587 13.02 -7.75 -12.00
N ALA A 588 12.11 -7.75 -11.01
CA ALA A 588 12.32 -8.36 -9.69
C ALA A 588 12.04 -9.89 -9.66
N GLY A 589 11.47 -10.47 -10.72
CA GLY A 589 11.09 -11.89 -10.76
C GLY A 589 9.88 -12.25 -9.89
N GLU A 590 8.99 -11.29 -9.62
CA GLU A 590 7.85 -11.40 -8.70
C GLU A 590 6.52 -11.74 -9.40
N LEU A 591 6.52 -11.96 -10.72
CA LEU A 591 5.31 -12.32 -11.47
C LEU A 591 4.89 -13.79 -11.24
N ASP A 592 3.58 -14.03 -11.16
CA ASP A 592 2.98 -15.38 -11.07
C ASP A 592 3.03 -16.13 -12.42
N VAL A 593 4.22 -16.46 -12.91
CA VAL A 593 4.42 -17.04 -14.25
C VAL A 593 3.87 -18.47 -14.34
N VAL A 594 3.06 -18.71 -15.37
CA VAL A 594 2.52 -20.02 -15.77
C VAL A 594 3.33 -20.63 -16.90
N ALA A 595 3.73 -19.81 -17.88
CA ALA A 595 4.63 -20.21 -18.95
C ALA A 595 5.47 -19.03 -19.43
N LEU A 596 6.69 -19.32 -19.89
CA LEU A 596 7.64 -18.33 -20.38
C LEU A 596 8.10 -18.70 -21.79
N GLY A 597 7.69 -17.92 -22.78
CA GLY A 597 8.17 -18.03 -24.16
C GLY A 597 9.48 -17.25 -24.34
N LYS A 598 10.60 -17.96 -24.48
CA LYS A 598 11.96 -17.41 -24.58
C LYS A 598 12.30 -16.89 -25.99
N PRO A 599 13.37 -16.08 -26.15
CA PRO A 599 13.78 -15.52 -27.43
C PRO A 599 14.12 -16.56 -28.52
N ASP A 600 14.55 -17.75 -28.12
CA ASP A 600 14.88 -18.86 -29.02
C ASP A 600 13.64 -19.63 -29.53
N GLY A 601 12.44 -19.21 -29.12
CA GLY A 601 11.18 -19.82 -29.48
C GLY A 601 10.78 -20.99 -28.59
N SER A 602 11.59 -21.39 -27.60
CA SER A 602 11.20 -22.40 -26.62
C SER A 602 10.21 -21.83 -25.60
N VAL A 603 9.22 -22.62 -25.20
CA VAL A 603 8.33 -22.26 -24.07
C VAL A 603 8.65 -23.15 -22.87
N GLU A 604 8.93 -22.50 -21.75
CA GLU A 604 9.11 -23.15 -20.46
C GLU A 604 7.80 -23.06 -19.66
N VAL A 605 7.13 -24.19 -19.45
CA VAL A 605 5.92 -24.27 -18.63
C VAL A 605 6.31 -24.49 -17.17
N LEU A 606 5.94 -23.56 -16.28
CA LEU A 606 6.40 -23.52 -14.89
C LEU A 606 5.41 -24.12 -13.88
N ARG A 607 4.21 -24.55 -14.34
CA ARG A 607 3.23 -25.29 -13.51
C ARG A 607 3.25 -26.81 -13.73
N ASP A 608 3.24 -27.53 -12.60
CA ASP A 608 3.34 -28.98 -12.41
C ASP A 608 2.33 -29.81 -13.25
N ARG A 609 2.82 -30.41 -14.35
CA ARG A 609 2.21 -31.60 -14.97
C ARG A 609 2.50 -32.81 -14.08
N ARG A 610 1.63 -33.12 -13.10
CA ARG A 610 1.68 -34.45 -12.48
C ARG A 610 1.38 -35.54 -13.51
N ARG A 611 2.44 -36.27 -13.87
CA ARG A 611 2.49 -37.66 -14.40
C ARG A 611 1.28 -38.17 -15.20
N ARG A 612 1.52 -38.46 -16.48
CA ARG A 612 0.94 -39.66 -17.13
C ARG A 612 2.04 -40.46 -17.82
N ASP A 613 2.30 -41.65 -17.29
CA ASP A 613 3.11 -42.67 -17.94
C ASP A 613 2.52 -43.10 -19.30
N PRO A 614 3.34 -43.49 -20.29
CA PRO A 614 2.93 -43.75 -21.67
C PRO A 614 2.35 -45.15 -21.91
N ILE A 615 1.46 -45.66 -21.05
CA ILE A 615 0.78 -46.95 -21.26
C ILE A 615 -0.73 -46.83 -20.99
N GLN A 616 -1.47 -46.29 -21.97
CA GLN A 616 -2.84 -46.72 -22.34
C GLN A 616 -3.36 -45.81 -23.48
N ARG A 617 -2.82 -46.02 -24.69
CA ARG A 617 -3.63 -45.82 -25.90
C ARG A 617 -4.31 -47.16 -26.14
N LEU A 618 -5.60 -47.25 -25.88
CA LEU A 618 -6.58 -48.01 -26.66
C LEU A 618 -7.97 -47.87 -26.01
N THR A 619 -8.93 -47.50 -26.86
CA THR A 619 -10.39 -47.62 -26.72
C THR A 619 -11.09 -46.81 -25.64
N SER A 620 -11.78 -45.73 -26.02
CA SER A 620 -13.26 -45.69 -26.10
C SER A 620 -13.78 -44.24 -26.17
N GLU A 621 -14.37 -43.93 -27.33
CA GLU A 621 -15.56 -43.08 -27.55
C GLU A 621 -15.85 -41.86 -26.65
N ARG A 622 -15.86 -40.69 -27.30
CA ARG A 622 -16.44 -39.43 -26.82
C ARG A 622 -17.90 -39.63 -26.38
N LYS A 623 -18.21 -39.28 -25.13
CA LYS A 623 -19.55 -38.86 -24.69
C LYS A 623 -19.52 -37.42 -24.16
N PRO A 624 -20.55 -36.61 -24.45
CA PRO A 624 -20.65 -35.25 -23.93
C PRO A 624 -21.06 -35.28 -22.46
N LYS A 625 -20.42 -34.46 -21.61
CA LYS A 625 -20.88 -34.22 -20.24
C LYS A 625 -21.33 -32.77 -20.10
N ALA A 626 -22.65 -32.59 -20.19
CA ALA A 626 -23.35 -31.58 -19.42
C ALA A 626 -23.24 -31.94 -17.93
N ASN A 627 -22.96 -30.95 -17.08
CA ASN A 627 -23.30 -30.99 -15.66
C ASN A 627 -23.60 -29.54 -15.24
N THR A 628 -24.86 -29.17 -15.40
CA THR A 628 -25.51 -28.06 -14.69
C THR A 628 -25.63 -28.45 -13.22
N PRO A 629 -25.35 -27.56 -12.24
CA PRO A 629 -25.70 -27.83 -10.85
C PRO A 629 -27.22 -27.96 -10.73
N PRO A 630 -27.74 -28.80 -9.81
CA PRO A 630 -29.17 -28.96 -9.66
C PRO A 630 -29.81 -27.64 -9.19
N LYS A 631 -30.95 -27.27 -9.79
CA LYS A 631 -31.85 -26.25 -9.25
C LYS A 631 -32.39 -26.73 -7.89
N PRO A 632 -32.35 -25.92 -6.83
CA PRO A 632 -33.25 -26.10 -5.69
C PRO A 632 -34.63 -25.58 -6.09
N GLU A 633 -35.62 -26.46 -6.09
CA GLU A 633 -37.03 -26.10 -6.15
C GLU A 633 -37.49 -25.62 -4.77
N GLY A 634 -38.24 -24.51 -4.74
CA GLY A 634 -39.03 -24.07 -3.58
C GLY A 634 -38.30 -23.14 -2.61
N ALA A 635 -38.56 -21.83 -2.72
CA ALA A 635 -38.24 -20.86 -1.68
C ALA A 635 -39.11 -21.11 -0.43
N GLY A 636 -38.63 -21.97 0.46
CA GLY A 636 -39.03 -22.02 1.86
C GLY A 636 -37.86 -21.53 2.71
N LEU A 637 -38.09 -20.58 3.61
CA LEU A 637 -37.12 -20.15 4.63
C LEU A 637 -36.59 -21.41 5.35
N ALA A 638 -35.31 -21.71 5.16
CA ALA A 638 -34.65 -22.82 5.85
C ALA A 638 -34.61 -22.54 7.36
N PRO A 639 -34.83 -23.54 8.23
CA PRO A 639 -34.75 -23.35 9.68
C PRO A 639 -33.31 -23.02 10.10
N ALA A 640 -33.17 -22.27 11.20
CA ALA A 640 -31.91 -21.78 11.78
C ALA A 640 -30.95 -22.91 12.25
N GLY A 641 -30.39 -23.65 11.29
CA GLY A 641 -29.33 -24.65 11.46
C GLY A 641 -28.04 -24.18 10.77
N ASP A 642 -26.95 -24.17 11.54
CA ASP A 642 -25.55 -23.86 11.23
C ASP A 642 -25.25 -23.16 9.89
N ILE A 643 -25.31 -21.82 9.92
CA ILE A 643 -24.94 -20.91 8.82
C ILE A 643 -23.47 -21.08 8.41
N ALA A 644 -22.59 -21.39 9.38
CA ALA A 644 -21.15 -21.49 9.16
C ALA A 644 -20.76 -22.52 8.08
N PRO A 645 -21.12 -23.81 8.14
CA PRO A 645 -20.85 -24.80 7.09
C PRO A 645 -21.25 -24.35 5.67
N ARG A 646 -22.43 -23.74 5.50
CA ARG A 646 -22.91 -23.28 4.19
C ARG A 646 -22.12 -22.08 3.67
N VAL A 647 -21.76 -21.13 4.54
CA VAL A 647 -20.85 -20.02 4.16
C VAL A 647 -19.50 -20.58 3.69
N MET A 648 -18.98 -21.57 4.41
CA MET A 648 -17.71 -22.22 4.08
C MET A 648 -17.77 -22.96 2.75
N ASP A 649 -18.89 -23.60 2.42
CA ASP A 649 -19.09 -24.25 1.12
C ASP A 649 -19.14 -23.25 -0.03
N VAL A 650 -19.82 -22.11 0.16
CA VAL A 650 -19.84 -21.03 -0.83
C VAL A 650 -18.44 -20.48 -1.07
N VAL A 651 -17.70 -20.15 -0.01
CA VAL A 651 -16.32 -19.66 -0.11
C VAL A 651 -15.43 -20.69 -0.81
N ARG A 652 -15.59 -21.99 -0.50
CA ARG A 652 -14.85 -23.08 -1.14
C ARG A 652 -15.17 -23.21 -2.63
N SER A 653 -16.41 -22.99 -3.03
CA SER A 653 -16.82 -23.09 -4.44
C SER A 653 -16.15 -22.03 -5.33
N VAL A 654 -15.91 -20.84 -4.80
CA VAL A 654 -15.27 -19.72 -5.53
C VAL A 654 -13.75 -19.78 -5.42
N ALA A 655 -13.22 -20.00 -4.22
CA ALA A 655 -11.77 -20.05 -4.00
C ALA A 655 -11.11 -21.33 -4.54
N GLN A 656 -11.88 -22.41 -4.74
CA GLN A 656 -11.46 -23.68 -5.33
C GLN A 656 -10.20 -24.25 -4.65
N GLU A 657 -9.11 -24.46 -5.39
CA GLU A 657 -7.83 -24.99 -4.90
C GLU A 657 -7.16 -24.11 -3.83
N ARG A 658 -7.62 -22.87 -3.63
CA ARG A 658 -7.16 -21.97 -2.55
C ARG A 658 -7.88 -22.18 -1.22
N ALA A 659 -8.98 -22.94 -1.21
CA ALA A 659 -9.79 -23.23 -0.01
C ALA A 659 -9.52 -24.61 0.61
N VAL A 660 -8.32 -25.17 0.39
CA VAL A 660 -7.94 -26.53 0.87
C VAL A 660 -7.95 -26.61 2.41
N ASN A 661 -7.64 -25.51 3.11
CA ASN A 661 -7.66 -25.40 4.58
C ASN A 661 -8.59 -24.25 5.06
N LEU A 662 -9.83 -24.22 4.56
CA LEU A 662 -10.79 -23.16 4.93
C LEU A 662 -11.30 -23.35 6.37
N SER A 663 -11.07 -22.36 7.25
CA SER A 663 -11.62 -22.26 8.62
C SER A 663 -12.38 -20.93 8.82
N LEU A 664 -13.12 -20.78 9.92
CA LEU A 664 -13.82 -19.52 10.21
C LEU A 664 -12.84 -18.34 10.37
N ASP A 665 -11.61 -18.57 10.83
CA ASP A 665 -10.61 -17.51 10.99
C ASP A 665 -9.80 -17.26 9.71
N THR A 666 -10.11 -17.95 8.61
CA THR A 666 -9.43 -17.72 7.33
C THR A 666 -9.71 -16.31 6.83
N ASP A 667 -8.63 -15.55 6.64
CA ASP A 667 -8.64 -14.24 5.99
C ASP A 667 -8.99 -14.39 4.50
N ILE A 668 -10.19 -13.97 4.13
CA ILE A 668 -10.68 -13.97 2.75
C ILE A 668 -9.84 -13.02 1.90
N ALA A 669 -9.30 -11.96 2.51
CA ALA A 669 -8.40 -11.04 1.86
C ALA A 669 -6.99 -11.60 1.63
N GLY A 670 -6.54 -12.54 2.47
CA GLY A 670 -5.22 -13.19 2.43
C GLY A 670 -5.14 -14.43 1.52
N MET A 671 -6.26 -14.99 1.08
CA MET A 671 -6.32 -16.20 0.22
C MET A 671 -5.85 -16.00 -1.24
N GLY A 672 -5.31 -14.82 -1.58
CA GLY A 672 -4.95 -14.49 -2.97
C GLY A 672 -6.18 -14.44 -3.89
N LEU A 673 -7.34 -14.08 -3.33
CA LEU A 673 -8.56 -13.79 -4.08
C LEU A 673 -8.53 -12.34 -4.53
N ASP A 674 -8.78 -12.11 -5.81
CA ASP A 674 -8.90 -10.76 -6.36
C ASP A 674 -10.22 -10.08 -5.91
N SER A 675 -10.37 -8.80 -6.23
CA SER A 675 -11.57 -8.04 -5.83
C SER A 675 -12.85 -8.62 -6.44
N LEU A 676 -12.80 -9.22 -7.64
CA LEU A 676 -13.96 -9.80 -8.32
C LEU A 676 -14.35 -11.14 -7.69
N GLU A 677 -13.39 -12.02 -7.41
CA GLU A 677 -13.61 -13.32 -6.76
C GLU A 677 -14.19 -13.16 -5.35
N ARG A 678 -13.75 -12.13 -4.60
CA ARG A 678 -14.38 -11.80 -3.31
C ARG A 678 -15.83 -11.37 -3.47
N MET A 679 -16.10 -10.61 -4.53
CA MET A 679 -17.45 -10.16 -4.83
C MET A 679 -18.34 -11.31 -5.33
N GLU A 680 -17.77 -12.31 -6.02
CA GLU A 680 -18.45 -13.57 -6.37
C GLU A 680 -18.84 -14.38 -5.13
N ILE A 681 -17.97 -14.44 -4.11
CA ILE A 681 -18.32 -15.07 -2.83
C ILE A 681 -19.55 -14.38 -2.24
N VAL A 682 -19.54 -13.06 -2.15
CA VAL A 682 -20.69 -12.31 -1.59
C VAL A 682 -21.96 -12.55 -2.40
N ALA A 683 -21.89 -12.48 -3.73
CA ALA A 683 -23.05 -12.73 -4.59
C ALA A 683 -23.62 -14.15 -4.43
N ALA A 684 -22.75 -15.16 -4.29
CA ALA A 684 -23.16 -16.53 -4.04
C ALA A 684 -23.80 -16.71 -2.65
N LEU A 685 -23.33 -15.99 -1.63
CA LEU A 685 -23.93 -15.99 -0.29
C LEU A 685 -25.34 -15.38 -0.30
N GLU A 686 -25.54 -14.25 -0.98
CA GLU A 686 -26.86 -13.63 -1.12
C GLU A 686 -27.85 -14.55 -1.86
N GLN A 687 -27.35 -15.34 -2.81
CA GLN A 687 -28.16 -16.34 -3.50
C GLN A 687 -28.50 -17.54 -2.61
N GLU A 688 -27.55 -17.99 -1.78
CA GLU A 688 -27.66 -19.19 -0.95
C GLU A 688 -28.58 -19.00 0.27
N PHE A 689 -28.52 -17.82 0.91
CA PHE A 689 -29.20 -17.57 2.19
C PHE A 689 -30.48 -16.74 2.08
N GLY A 690 -30.70 -16.01 0.97
CA GLY A 690 -31.68 -14.92 0.96
C GLY A 690 -31.13 -13.70 1.72
N GLY A 691 -31.52 -12.50 1.31
CA GLY A 691 -30.93 -11.25 1.82
C GLY A 691 -29.89 -10.61 0.90
N ARG A 692 -29.55 -9.37 1.25
CA ARG A 692 -28.58 -8.53 0.54
C ARG A 692 -27.64 -7.86 1.54
N PHE A 693 -26.37 -7.74 1.18
CA PHE A 693 -25.38 -7.08 2.04
C PHE A 693 -25.18 -5.62 1.66
N THR A 694 -25.14 -4.76 2.67
CA THR A 694 -24.76 -3.36 2.50
C THR A 694 -23.26 -3.25 2.20
N GLU A 695 -22.82 -2.13 1.60
CA GLU A 695 -21.37 -1.92 1.37
C GLU A 695 -20.58 -1.98 2.69
N GLU A 696 -21.10 -1.40 3.77
CA GLU A 696 -20.48 -1.46 5.10
C GLU A 696 -20.29 -2.90 5.59
N ALA A 697 -21.32 -3.75 5.44
CA ALA A 697 -21.24 -5.16 5.77
C ALA A 697 -20.15 -5.86 4.93
N ILE A 698 -20.13 -5.63 3.62
CA ILE A 698 -19.13 -6.22 2.70
C ILE A 698 -17.71 -5.76 3.05
N LEU A 699 -17.53 -4.49 3.41
CA LEU A 699 -16.24 -3.94 3.82
C LEU A 699 -15.76 -4.50 5.15
N SER A 700 -16.67 -4.99 6.00
CA SER A 700 -16.35 -5.63 7.27
C SER A 700 -16.03 -7.13 7.16
N MET A 701 -16.34 -7.76 6.02
CA MET A 701 -16.10 -9.18 5.77
C MET A 701 -14.63 -9.46 5.42
N GLU A 702 -13.77 -9.47 6.42
CA GLU A 702 -12.35 -9.79 6.24
C GLU A 702 -12.07 -11.29 6.41
N THR A 703 -12.75 -11.95 7.35
CA THR A 703 -12.62 -13.39 7.59
C THR A 703 -13.90 -14.16 7.29
N CYS A 704 -13.82 -15.49 7.15
CA CYS A 704 -15.01 -16.34 7.04
C CYS A 704 -15.97 -16.19 8.25
N ARG A 705 -15.44 -15.88 9.45
CA ARG A 705 -16.20 -15.59 10.66
C ARG A 705 -17.00 -14.31 10.51
N ASP A 706 -16.39 -13.26 9.98
CA ASP A 706 -17.07 -11.99 9.73
C ASP A 706 -18.19 -12.17 8.70
N VAL A 707 -17.95 -12.99 7.67
CA VAL A 707 -18.99 -13.36 6.70
C VAL A 707 -20.15 -14.08 7.37
N VAL A 708 -19.89 -15.07 8.24
CA VAL A 708 -20.95 -15.76 8.99
C VAL A 708 -21.74 -14.80 9.87
N ALA A 709 -21.05 -13.89 10.57
CA ALA A 709 -21.70 -12.89 11.42
C ALA A 709 -22.59 -11.95 10.59
N GLN A 710 -22.13 -11.50 9.42
CA GLN A 710 -22.92 -10.65 8.55
C GLN A 710 -24.11 -11.38 7.92
N VAL A 711 -23.95 -12.65 7.53
CA VAL A 711 -25.07 -13.50 7.06
C VAL A 711 -26.12 -13.66 8.17
N GLN A 712 -25.70 -13.86 9.42
CA GLN A 712 -26.59 -13.91 10.58
C GLN A 712 -27.36 -12.60 10.78
N VAL A 713 -26.67 -11.46 10.72
CA VAL A 713 -27.30 -10.13 10.83
C VAL A 713 -28.30 -9.89 9.69
N CYS A 714 -27.94 -10.28 8.46
CA CYS A 714 -28.81 -10.15 7.29
C CYS A 714 -30.09 -10.98 7.44
N LEU A 715 -29.97 -12.24 7.86
CA LEU A 715 -31.11 -13.14 8.11
C LEU A 715 -32.00 -12.64 9.27
N LEU A 716 -31.41 -12.10 10.33
CA LEU A 716 -32.14 -11.49 11.46
C LEU A 716 -32.93 -10.25 11.01
N ASN A 717 -32.35 -9.41 10.15
CA ASN A 717 -33.03 -8.23 9.61
C ASN A 717 -34.20 -8.59 8.69
N GLU A 718 -34.09 -9.66 7.89
CA GLU A 718 -35.21 -10.15 7.06
C GLU A 718 -36.34 -10.77 7.90
N LEU A 719 -36.01 -11.47 9.00
CA LEU A 719 -37.00 -12.03 9.93
C LEU A 719 -37.73 -10.96 10.76
N SER A 720 -37.15 -9.75 10.88
CA SER A 720 -37.66 -8.68 11.74
C SER A 720 -38.75 -7.80 11.10
N GLY A 721 -39.05 -7.93 9.81
CA GLY A 721 -40.16 -7.24 9.13
C GLY A 721 -40.18 -5.71 9.31
N GLY A 722 -39.64 -4.97 8.33
CA GLY A 722 -39.39 -3.53 8.43
C GLY A 722 -40.53 -2.64 8.95
N LEU A 723 -40.16 -1.73 9.87
CA LEU A 723 -40.70 -0.38 10.10
C LEU A 723 -39.71 0.37 11.03
N PRO A 724 -39.09 1.52 10.65
CA PRO A 724 -38.60 2.49 11.62
C PRO A 724 -39.80 3.35 12.06
N GLY A 725 -40.47 2.92 13.11
CA GLY A 725 -41.59 3.65 13.72
C GLY A 725 -41.08 4.76 14.63
N GLU A 726 -41.64 5.95 14.40
CA GLU A 726 -41.65 7.12 15.27
C GLU A 726 -41.78 6.75 16.76
N SER A 727 -40.96 7.38 17.61
CA SER A 727 -41.30 7.51 19.03
C SER A 727 -41.07 8.95 19.50
N ASN A 728 -42.17 9.69 19.38
CA ASN A 728 -42.72 10.68 20.29
C ASN A 728 -41.80 11.21 21.41
N GLY A 729 -41.62 12.53 21.37
CA GLY A 729 -40.99 13.29 22.43
C GLY A 729 -41.75 13.24 23.76
N VAL A 730 -40.97 13.45 24.83
CA VAL A 730 -41.41 13.95 26.12
C VAL A 730 -40.34 14.92 26.62
N PRO A 731 -40.71 16.04 27.28
CA PRO A 731 -39.90 17.24 27.36
C PRO A 731 -38.89 17.25 28.52
N THR A 732 -37.91 18.12 28.34
CA THR A 732 -36.92 18.66 29.28
C THR A 732 -37.48 18.99 30.68
N PRO A 733 -36.62 19.02 31.71
CA PRO A 733 -36.68 20.04 32.74
C PRO A 733 -35.54 21.04 32.54
N GLN A 734 -35.94 22.26 32.17
CA GLN A 734 -35.11 23.46 32.27
C GLN A 734 -34.72 23.75 33.72
N ALA A 735 -33.51 24.25 33.94
CA ALA A 735 -33.18 25.16 35.03
C ALA A 735 -32.06 26.12 34.58
N PRO A 736 -32.01 27.36 35.09
CA PRO A 736 -31.89 28.53 34.23
C PRO A 736 -30.55 29.28 34.28
N LEU A 737 -30.26 29.94 33.16
CA LEU A 737 -29.67 31.28 32.98
C LEU A 737 -29.09 32.00 34.21
N ARG A 738 -27.85 32.48 34.04
CA ARG A 738 -27.31 33.83 34.34
C ARG A 738 -25.77 33.76 34.27
N ALA A 739 -24.99 34.76 33.86
CA ALA A 739 -25.22 36.10 33.32
C ALA A 739 -23.84 36.61 32.81
N ASP A 740 -23.87 37.43 31.76
CA ASP A 740 -23.17 38.73 31.63
C ASP A 740 -21.67 38.84 31.97
N LEU A 741 -20.79 39.05 30.97
CA LEU A 741 -20.32 40.32 30.37
C LEU A 741 -18.77 40.42 30.59
N PRO A 742 -17.96 41.31 29.96
CA PRO A 742 -18.07 42.00 28.67
C PRO A 742 -16.73 42.08 27.86
N ASN A 743 -16.90 42.42 26.57
CA ASN A 743 -16.06 43.15 25.61
C ASN A 743 -14.66 43.73 25.96
N GLY A 744 -13.80 43.68 24.93
CA GLY A 744 -12.83 44.72 24.52
C GLY A 744 -11.38 44.32 24.74
N GLN A 745 -10.42 44.41 23.81
CA GLN A 745 -10.22 45.17 22.57
C GLN A 745 -9.04 44.52 21.78
N PRO A 746 -8.83 44.86 20.48
CA PRO A 746 -7.89 44.16 19.61
C PRO A 746 -6.46 44.70 19.75
N VAL A 747 -5.47 43.81 19.69
CA VAL A 747 -4.04 44.18 19.61
C VAL A 747 -3.48 43.84 18.23
N SER A 748 -2.93 44.87 17.62
CA SER A 748 -2.32 44.98 16.29
C SER A 748 -1.17 44.00 16.03
N ALA A 749 -1.09 43.53 14.79
CA ALA A 749 0.01 42.76 14.23
C ALA A 749 1.32 43.57 14.10
N PRO A 750 2.49 42.93 14.31
CA PRO A 750 3.79 43.38 13.81
C PRO A 750 4.31 42.49 12.64
N PRO A 751 5.36 42.93 11.91
CA PRO A 751 5.34 42.94 10.45
C PRO A 751 6.16 41.83 9.76
N THR A 752 5.83 41.65 8.49
CA THR A 752 6.51 40.83 7.48
C THR A 752 7.96 41.26 7.25
N THR A 753 8.87 40.28 7.17
CA THR A 753 10.23 40.47 6.62
C THR A 753 10.37 39.61 5.35
N PRO A 754 11.01 40.10 4.27
CA PRO A 754 10.86 39.53 2.93
C PRO A 754 11.82 38.37 2.66
N ALA A 755 11.33 37.40 1.88
CA ALA A 755 12.06 36.24 1.40
C ALA A 755 13.16 36.62 0.38
N THR A 756 14.33 36.02 0.55
CA THR A 756 15.45 36.07 -0.41
C THR A 756 15.24 35.12 -1.59
N ARG A 757 15.72 35.58 -2.75
CA ARG A 757 15.49 35.11 -4.13
C ARG A 757 15.88 33.67 -4.46
N ALA A 758 15.16 33.17 -5.47
CA ALA A 758 15.29 31.94 -6.22
C ALA A 758 16.62 31.75 -6.99
N THR A 759 16.99 30.48 -7.15
CA THR A 759 17.94 29.95 -8.15
C THR A 759 17.19 29.34 -9.36
N SER A 760 17.91 29.10 -10.44
CA SER A 760 17.51 29.02 -11.86
C SER A 760 16.59 27.86 -12.33
N PRO A 761 15.88 28.00 -13.48
CA PRO A 761 14.76 27.14 -13.90
C PRO A 761 15.11 25.82 -14.63
N ASN A 762 16.39 25.42 -14.68
CA ASN A 762 16.88 24.26 -15.45
C ASN A 762 17.79 23.33 -14.62
N GLU A 763 17.89 23.56 -13.33
CA GLU A 763 18.71 22.74 -12.45
C GLU A 763 17.83 21.68 -11.79
N VAL A 764 18.24 20.41 -11.92
CA VAL A 764 17.76 19.38 -10.98
C VAL A 764 18.00 19.97 -9.58
N PRO A 765 17.04 19.90 -8.65
CA PRO A 765 17.24 20.36 -7.29
C PRO A 765 18.36 19.53 -6.68
N ALA A 766 19.38 20.19 -6.15
CA ALA A 766 20.52 19.51 -5.59
C ALA A 766 20.13 18.46 -4.52
N ALA A 767 19.00 18.61 -3.83
CA ALA A 767 18.45 17.60 -2.92
C ALA A 767 18.25 16.19 -3.52
N ASP A 768 18.05 16.10 -4.84
CA ASP A 768 17.65 14.87 -5.52
C ASP A 768 18.83 14.10 -6.15
N TYR A 769 20.03 14.70 -6.20
CA TYR A 769 21.25 14.06 -6.73
C TYR A 769 22.51 14.41 -5.94
N LEU A 770 22.52 15.52 -5.19
CA LEU A 770 23.46 15.74 -4.11
C LEU A 770 22.82 15.22 -2.82
N PHE A 771 23.20 14.01 -2.42
CA PHE A 771 22.72 13.38 -1.19
C PHE A 771 22.87 14.30 0.05
N ALA A 772 23.88 15.18 0.05
CA ALA A 772 24.10 16.19 1.08
C ALA A 772 22.92 17.17 1.25
N GLU A 773 22.09 17.31 0.23
CA GLU A 773 20.93 18.17 0.19
C GLU A 773 19.61 17.41 0.36
N SER A 774 19.65 16.07 0.39
CA SER A 774 18.46 15.23 0.60
C SER A 774 17.78 15.60 1.92
N PRO A 775 16.44 15.66 1.97
CA PRO A 775 15.70 15.96 3.20
C PRO A 775 16.06 15.03 4.36
N GLU A 776 16.33 13.77 4.07
CA GLU A 776 16.75 12.74 5.03
C GLU A 776 18.09 13.09 5.66
N TYR A 777 19.11 13.39 4.84
CA TYR A 777 20.43 13.75 5.32
C TYR A 777 20.43 15.12 6.01
N ARG A 778 19.71 16.11 5.49
CA ARG A 778 19.56 17.43 6.13
C ARG A 778 18.89 17.32 7.50
N ARG A 779 17.86 16.48 7.65
CA ARG A 779 17.21 16.23 8.95
C ARG A 779 18.16 15.54 9.94
N LEU A 780 18.94 14.57 9.47
CA LEU A 780 20.00 13.96 10.28
C LEU A 780 21.00 15.03 10.76
N LYS A 781 21.48 15.89 9.85
CA LYS A 781 22.41 16.97 10.19
C LYS A 781 21.82 17.98 11.17
N GLN A 782 20.58 18.40 10.97
CA GLN A 782 19.86 19.27 11.92
C GLN A 782 19.73 18.62 13.30
N THR A 783 19.43 17.32 13.36
CA THR A 783 19.36 16.58 14.63
C THR A 783 20.71 16.53 15.34
N MET A 784 21.79 16.29 14.59
CA MET A 784 23.16 16.33 15.12
C MET A 784 23.57 17.73 15.61
N GLU A 785 23.16 18.78 14.89
CA GLU A 785 23.42 20.18 15.26
C GLU A 785 22.65 20.58 16.52
N LEU A 786 21.37 20.20 16.62
CA LEU A 786 20.54 20.42 17.82
C LEU A 786 21.11 19.69 19.05
N ALA A 787 21.58 18.45 18.89
CA ALA A 787 22.26 17.72 19.95
C ALA A 787 23.53 18.46 20.40
N THR A 788 24.38 18.84 19.44
CA THR A 788 25.64 19.57 19.70
C THR A 788 25.38 20.92 20.40
N ALA A 789 24.37 21.66 19.96
CA ALA A 789 23.98 22.95 20.54
C ALA A 789 23.43 22.82 21.98
N SER A 790 22.86 21.66 22.31
CA SER A 790 22.40 21.32 23.66
C SER A 790 23.53 20.81 24.57
N GLY A 791 24.78 20.84 24.10
CA GLY A 791 25.94 20.28 24.80
C GLY A 791 26.02 18.75 24.75
N LEU A 792 25.12 18.09 24.03
CA LEU A 792 25.08 16.64 23.86
C LEU A 792 26.00 16.25 22.70
N LYS A 793 27.10 15.55 23.00
CA LYS A 793 27.96 14.96 21.96
C LYS A 793 27.24 13.79 21.30
N ASN A 794 27.48 13.56 20.01
CA ASN A 794 27.00 12.36 19.33
C ASN A 794 27.51 11.12 20.10
N PRO A 795 26.62 10.31 20.71
CA PRO A 795 27.05 9.14 21.47
C PRO A 795 27.55 8.02 20.53
N TYR A 796 27.14 8.06 19.25
CA TYR A 796 27.50 7.08 18.23
C TYR A 796 28.85 7.39 17.57
N PHE A 797 29.54 6.33 17.12
CA PHE A 797 30.85 6.41 16.41
C PHE A 797 32.02 6.94 17.25
N SER A 798 32.04 6.64 18.56
CA SER A 798 33.22 6.88 19.40
C SER A 798 34.45 6.14 18.82
N GLN A 799 35.56 6.85 18.64
CA GLN A 799 36.79 6.30 18.07
C GLN A 799 37.64 5.67 19.16
N HIS A 800 37.89 4.36 19.02
CA HIS A 800 38.73 3.58 19.93
C HIS A 800 40.13 3.43 19.32
N GLU A 801 41.18 3.73 20.09
CA GLU A 801 42.57 3.78 19.61
C GLU A 801 43.33 2.44 19.76
N GLY A 802 42.65 1.37 20.18
CA GLY A 802 43.27 0.06 20.40
C GLY A 802 42.25 -1.04 20.63
N ILE A 803 42.69 -2.16 21.22
CA ILE A 803 41.81 -3.29 21.57
C ILE A 803 40.70 -2.79 22.50
N THR A 804 39.45 -3.07 22.13
CA THR A 804 38.28 -2.73 22.93
C THR A 804 37.94 -3.89 23.87
N ALA A 805 38.51 -3.88 25.08
CA ALA A 805 38.34 -4.90 26.10
C ALA A 805 37.48 -4.37 27.28
N ASP A 806 37.80 -4.78 28.51
CA ASP A 806 37.33 -4.18 29.78
C ASP A 806 37.78 -2.72 29.93
N THR A 807 38.84 -2.33 29.22
CA THR A 807 39.24 -0.93 29.04
C THR A 807 39.37 -0.57 27.58
N THR A 808 39.36 0.73 27.30
CA THR A 808 39.62 1.27 25.96
C THR A 808 40.16 2.70 26.03
N THR A 809 40.82 3.14 24.97
CA THR A 809 41.35 4.50 24.84
C THR A 809 40.52 5.28 23.83
N ILE A 810 39.96 6.42 24.25
CA ILE A 810 39.15 7.32 23.41
C ILE A 810 39.68 8.74 23.59
N GLY A 811 40.19 9.35 22.53
CA GLY A 811 40.76 10.70 22.57
C GLY A 811 41.97 10.79 23.52
N GLY A 812 42.84 9.78 23.52
CA GLY A 812 44.03 9.68 24.36
C GLY A 812 43.78 9.44 25.85
N LYS A 813 42.53 9.34 26.31
CA LYS A 813 42.17 9.01 27.70
C LYS A 813 41.72 7.56 27.79
N GLN A 814 42.13 6.86 28.85
CA GLN A 814 41.69 5.50 29.15
C GLN A 814 40.35 5.50 29.89
N TYR A 815 39.48 4.57 29.53
CA TYR A 815 38.14 4.38 30.09
C TYR A 815 37.95 2.91 30.50
N VAL A 816 37.21 2.68 31.59
CA VAL A 816 36.56 1.38 31.84
C VAL A 816 35.43 1.24 30.84
N ASN A 817 35.30 0.10 30.19
CA ASN A 817 34.51 -0.04 28.98
C ASN A 817 33.48 -1.16 29.06
N PHE A 818 32.21 -0.76 29.05
CA PHE A 818 31.06 -1.67 29.02
C PHE A 818 30.36 -1.70 27.66
N CYS A 819 31.02 -1.21 26.60
CA CYS A 819 30.48 -1.16 25.24
C CYS A 819 31.05 -2.28 24.34
N SER A 820 31.84 -3.20 24.89
CA SER A 820 32.48 -4.27 24.14
C SER A 820 31.65 -5.55 24.12
N TYR A 821 31.50 -6.14 22.93
CA TYR A 821 30.97 -7.50 22.77
C TYR A 821 32.06 -8.58 22.91
N ASN A 822 33.30 -8.19 23.27
CA ASN A 822 34.44 -9.07 23.51
C ASN A 822 34.32 -9.78 24.88
N TYR A 823 33.26 -10.56 25.06
CA TYR A 823 32.86 -11.13 26.35
C TYR A 823 33.98 -11.94 27.03
N LEU A 824 34.79 -12.64 26.24
CA LEU A 824 35.84 -13.53 26.73
C LEU A 824 37.27 -12.99 26.54
N GLY A 825 37.41 -11.74 26.08
CA GLY A 825 38.72 -11.13 25.83
C GLY A 825 39.40 -11.56 24.52
N MET A 826 38.75 -12.43 23.72
CA MET A 826 39.32 -13.09 22.53
C MET A 826 39.91 -12.14 21.49
N SER A 827 39.28 -11.00 21.21
CA SER A 827 39.76 -10.11 20.13
C SER A 827 41.10 -9.44 20.40
N GLY A 828 41.56 -9.46 21.66
CA GLY A 828 42.85 -8.92 22.10
C GLY A 828 43.85 -9.97 22.55
N GLU A 829 43.50 -11.25 22.47
CA GLU A 829 44.33 -12.32 22.97
C GLU A 829 45.52 -12.58 22.03
N PRO A 830 46.77 -12.63 22.53
CA PRO A 830 47.96 -12.79 21.68
C PRO A 830 47.89 -14.01 20.76
N SER A 831 47.44 -15.16 21.26
CA SER A 831 47.33 -16.41 20.47
C SER A 831 46.31 -16.31 19.34
N VAL A 832 45.23 -15.55 19.54
CA VAL A 832 44.20 -15.29 18.52
C VAL A 832 44.73 -14.34 17.46
N ILE A 833 45.44 -13.28 17.87
CA ILE A 833 46.08 -12.31 16.96
C ILE A 833 47.13 -13.01 16.09
N ASP A 834 48.01 -13.79 16.70
CA ASP A 834 49.08 -14.51 16.01
C ASP A 834 48.51 -15.49 14.98
N ALA A 835 47.44 -16.21 15.31
CA ALA A 835 46.77 -17.11 14.38
C ALA A 835 46.16 -16.36 13.18
N GLY A 836 45.58 -15.17 13.41
CA GLY A 836 45.10 -14.30 12.34
C GLY A 836 46.21 -13.83 11.40
N GLN A 837 47.38 -13.47 11.95
CA GLN A 837 48.56 -13.07 11.17
C GLN A 837 49.12 -14.23 10.35
N GLN A 838 49.25 -15.42 10.94
CA GLN A 838 49.71 -16.62 10.24
C GLN A 838 48.76 -17.01 9.11
N ALA A 839 47.45 -16.93 9.35
CA ALA A 839 46.46 -17.20 8.30
C ALA A 839 46.55 -16.18 7.16
N LEU A 840 46.82 -14.90 7.47
CA LEU A 840 47.05 -13.87 6.46
C LEU A 840 48.30 -14.17 5.61
N GLU A 841 49.41 -14.57 6.25
CA GLU A 841 50.66 -14.91 5.56
C GLU A 841 50.49 -16.14 4.66
N GLN A 842 49.84 -17.19 5.16
CA GLN A 842 49.70 -18.45 4.43
C GLN A 842 48.64 -18.39 3.32
N PHE A 843 47.48 -17.80 3.59
CA PHE A 843 46.31 -17.89 2.74
C PHE A 843 45.96 -16.57 2.03
N GLY A 844 46.62 -15.47 2.37
CA GLY A 844 46.36 -14.13 1.83
C GLY A 844 45.16 -13.44 2.46
N ALA A 845 44.89 -12.21 2.02
CA ALA A 845 43.91 -11.32 2.65
C ALA A 845 42.44 -11.61 2.29
N SER A 846 42.16 -12.41 1.27
CA SER A 846 40.81 -12.57 0.70
C SER A 846 40.54 -13.99 0.20
N THR A 847 39.26 -14.36 0.13
CA THR A 847 38.77 -15.54 -0.59
C THR A 847 38.75 -15.34 -2.11
N SER A 848 39.04 -14.13 -2.59
CA SER A 848 39.12 -13.72 -4.00
C SER A 848 37.80 -13.71 -4.79
N ALA A 849 36.82 -14.54 -4.42
CA ALA A 849 35.41 -14.41 -4.82
C ALA A 849 34.52 -15.21 -3.84
N SER A 850 33.29 -15.49 -4.26
CA SER A 850 32.47 -16.55 -3.65
C SER A 850 33.20 -17.89 -3.71
N ARG A 851 33.05 -18.67 -2.64
CA ARG A 851 33.68 -20.00 -2.49
C ARG A 851 33.12 -21.04 -3.46
N VAL A 852 31.91 -20.84 -3.97
CA VAL A 852 31.31 -21.71 -5.00
C VAL A 852 32.05 -21.58 -6.33
N VAL A 853 32.52 -20.38 -6.66
CA VAL A 853 33.14 -20.07 -7.96
C VAL A 853 34.67 -20.16 -7.90
N SER A 854 35.28 -19.63 -6.84
CA SER A 854 36.75 -19.54 -6.70
C SER A 854 37.38 -20.71 -5.94
N GLY A 855 36.56 -21.64 -5.44
CA GLY A 855 36.99 -22.66 -4.50
C GLY A 855 37.11 -22.11 -3.08
N GLU A 856 37.36 -23.00 -2.12
CA GLU A 856 37.53 -22.65 -0.71
C GLU A 856 38.94 -22.93 -0.22
N LYS A 857 39.37 -22.21 0.83
CA LYS A 857 40.66 -22.45 1.48
C LYS A 857 40.47 -23.45 2.61
N THR A 858 41.50 -24.26 2.88
CA THR A 858 41.42 -25.33 3.88
C THR A 858 41.02 -24.81 5.26
N ILE A 859 41.53 -23.64 5.65
CA ILE A 859 41.24 -23.02 6.95
C ILE A 859 39.74 -22.71 7.15
N HIS A 860 38.96 -22.46 6.08
CA HIS A 860 37.51 -22.26 6.20
C HIS A 860 36.80 -23.55 6.59
N ARG A 861 37.18 -24.69 5.99
CA ARG A 861 36.64 -26.01 6.36
C ARG A 861 37.10 -26.44 7.75
N GLU A 862 38.31 -26.10 8.15
CA GLU A 862 38.78 -26.31 9.53
C GLU A 862 37.92 -25.57 10.55
N LEU A 863 37.59 -24.29 10.28
CA LEU A 863 36.70 -23.52 11.16
C LEU A 863 35.26 -24.06 11.16
N GLU A 864 34.69 -24.36 9.99
CA GLU A 864 33.35 -24.96 9.89
C GLU A 864 33.26 -26.27 10.68
N LYS A 865 34.27 -27.13 10.55
CA LYS A 865 34.36 -28.36 11.33
C LYS A 865 34.50 -28.09 12.83
N ALA A 866 35.36 -27.15 13.22
CA ALA A 866 35.53 -26.81 14.63
C ALA A 866 34.25 -26.27 15.27
N ILE A 867 33.47 -25.45 14.55
CA ILE A 867 32.16 -24.97 15.01
C ILE A 867 31.17 -26.15 15.17
N ALA A 868 31.08 -27.02 14.17
CA ALA A 868 30.21 -28.19 14.22
C ALA A 868 30.57 -29.12 15.39
N ASP A 869 31.86 -29.42 15.58
CA ASP A 869 32.37 -30.26 16.67
C ASP A 869 32.16 -29.58 18.06
N PHE A 870 32.28 -28.25 18.14
CA PHE A 870 32.07 -27.50 19.39
C PHE A 870 30.60 -27.52 19.84
N ILE A 871 29.67 -27.29 18.91
CA ILE A 871 28.22 -27.33 19.18
C ILE A 871 27.71 -28.76 19.33
N GLY A 872 28.29 -29.72 18.61
CA GLY A 872 27.91 -31.13 18.60
C GLY A 872 26.93 -31.52 17.49
N VAL A 873 27.07 -30.94 16.29
CA VAL A 873 26.23 -31.23 15.11
C VAL A 873 27.07 -31.68 13.91
N ASP A 874 26.42 -32.12 12.83
CA ASP A 874 27.08 -32.80 11.70
C ASP A 874 28.04 -31.92 10.89
N ASP A 875 27.63 -30.69 10.55
CA ASP A 875 28.42 -29.78 9.72
C ASP A 875 28.04 -28.32 10.03
N ALA A 876 28.84 -27.39 9.53
CA ALA A 876 28.53 -25.96 9.60
C ALA A 876 28.91 -25.24 8.31
N ILE A 877 28.35 -24.04 8.15
CA ILE A 877 28.68 -23.10 7.10
C ILE A 877 28.94 -21.75 7.74
N ILE A 878 30.09 -21.15 7.43
CA ILE A 878 30.41 -19.79 7.87
C ILE A 878 30.02 -18.76 6.80
N MET A 879 29.61 -17.57 7.21
CA MET A 879 29.19 -16.47 6.34
C MET A 879 29.85 -15.17 6.79
N ALA A 880 29.94 -14.19 5.89
CA ALA A 880 30.71 -12.97 6.12
C ALA A 880 30.15 -12.04 7.21
N SER A 881 28.87 -12.19 7.59
CA SER A 881 28.21 -11.35 8.59
C SER A 881 27.19 -12.14 9.39
N GLY A 882 27.18 -11.95 10.71
CA GLY A 882 26.15 -12.50 11.60
C GLY A 882 24.75 -12.00 11.27
N HIS A 883 24.58 -10.70 11.08
CA HIS A 883 23.27 -10.10 10.74
C HIS A 883 22.70 -10.69 9.44
N CYS A 884 23.52 -10.71 8.38
CA CYS A 884 23.11 -11.21 7.08
C CYS A 884 22.94 -12.74 7.06
N THR A 885 23.50 -13.47 8.03
CA THR A 885 23.27 -14.91 8.17
C THR A 885 21.80 -15.18 8.47
N ASN A 886 21.20 -14.46 9.43
CA ASN A 886 19.76 -14.55 9.73
C ASN A 886 18.90 -14.14 8.53
N GLU A 887 19.20 -12.97 7.93
CA GLU A 887 18.47 -12.45 6.76
C GLU A 887 18.46 -13.46 5.61
N SER A 888 19.64 -13.97 5.27
CA SER A 888 19.81 -14.87 4.14
C SER A 888 19.27 -16.26 4.41
N VAL A 889 19.44 -16.82 5.62
CA VAL A 889 19.07 -18.21 5.89
C VAL A 889 17.57 -18.34 6.07
N ILE A 890 16.94 -17.42 6.81
CA ILE A 890 15.48 -17.40 6.96
C ILE A 890 14.84 -17.03 5.62
N GLY A 891 15.35 -15.98 4.96
CA GLY A 891 14.85 -15.50 3.67
C GLY A 891 14.99 -16.52 2.53
N HIS A 892 15.93 -17.45 2.65
CA HIS A 892 16.19 -18.46 1.62
C HIS A 892 15.54 -19.82 1.92
N LEU A 893 15.55 -20.26 3.18
CA LEU A 893 14.98 -21.55 3.53
C LEU A 893 13.45 -21.52 3.55
N PHE A 894 12.82 -20.39 3.88
CA PHE A 894 11.37 -20.26 4.01
C PHE A 894 10.79 -19.35 2.94
N GLY A 895 9.52 -19.57 2.60
CA GLY A 895 8.86 -18.94 1.45
C GLY A 895 7.38 -18.67 1.67
N PRO A 896 6.69 -18.07 0.69
CA PRO A 896 5.23 -18.01 0.67
C PRO A 896 4.60 -19.39 0.90
N GLY A 897 3.64 -19.48 1.83
CA GLY A 897 3.01 -20.75 2.23
C GLY A 897 3.66 -21.46 3.41
N ASP A 898 4.77 -20.94 3.94
CA ASP A 898 5.33 -21.31 5.24
C ASP A 898 4.90 -20.31 6.34
N LEU A 899 5.04 -20.71 7.60
CA LEU A 899 4.80 -19.87 8.78
C LEU A 899 6.08 -19.75 9.61
N ILE A 900 6.40 -18.54 10.05
CA ILE A 900 7.47 -18.29 11.01
C ILE A 900 6.85 -17.76 12.30
N LEU A 901 6.97 -18.56 13.36
CA LEU A 901 6.68 -18.18 14.73
C LEU A 901 7.96 -17.68 15.38
N HIS A 902 7.97 -16.45 15.87
CA HIS A 902 9.15 -15.91 16.55
C HIS A 902 8.78 -15.22 17.86
N ASP A 903 9.75 -15.11 18.75
CA ASP A 903 9.59 -14.36 20.00
C ASP A 903 9.31 -12.87 19.73
N ALA A 904 8.43 -12.24 20.52
CA ALA A 904 8.09 -10.82 20.39
C ALA A 904 9.30 -9.87 20.49
N LEU A 905 10.36 -10.27 21.20
CA LEU A 905 11.59 -9.49 21.35
C LEU A 905 12.72 -9.91 20.38
N ALA A 906 12.41 -10.73 19.37
CA ALA A 906 13.41 -11.18 18.40
C ALA A 906 14.12 -10.01 17.69
N HIS A 907 15.44 -10.15 17.56
CA HIS A 907 16.34 -9.18 16.96
C HIS A 907 15.94 -8.83 15.53
N ASN A 908 16.24 -7.59 15.14
CA ASN A 908 15.89 -7.06 13.81
C ASN A 908 16.36 -7.96 12.65
N SER A 909 17.51 -8.64 12.76
CA SER A 909 17.97 -9.56 11.70
C SER A 909 17.03 -10.74 11.45
N ILE A 910 16.41 -11.28 12.50
CA ILE A 910 15.38 -12.33 12.37
C ILE A 910 14.16 -11.75 11.68
N ILE A 911 13.75 -10.54 12.08
CA ILE A 911 12.60 -9.85 11.50
C ILE A 911 12.80 -9.53 10.01
N GLN A 912 13.99 -9.06 9.62
CA GLN A 912 14.33 -8.82 8.22
C GLN A 912 14.36 -10.13 7.43
N GLY A 913 14.95 -11.20 7.99
CA GLY A 913 14.90 -12.53 7.37
C GLY A 913 13.47 -13.04 7.16
N CYS A 914 12.58 -12.84 8.14
CA CYS A 914 11.17 -13.17 7.98
C CYS A 914 10.52 -12.36 6.84
N LYS A 915 10.78 -11.05 6.75
CA LYS A 915 10.25 -10.19 5.68
C LYS A 915 10.75 -10.64 4.30
N LEU A 916 12.06 -10.90 4.18
CA LEU A 916 12.68 -11.36 2.94
C LEU A 916 12.19 -12.74 2.51
N SER A 917 11.77 -13.59 3.45
CA SER A 917 11.24 -14.92 3.13
C SER A 917 9.87 -14.88 2.43
N GLY A 918 9.08 -13.81 2.61
CA GLY A 918 7.67 -13.79 2.19
C GLY A 918 6.77 -14.81 2.91
N ALA A 919 7.28 -15.55 3.90
CA ALA A 919 6.49 -16.43 4.76
C ALA A 919 5.58 -15.60 5.68
N LEU A 920 4.43 -16.17 6.08
CA LEU A 920 3.59 -15.50 7.08
C LEU A 920 4.35 -15.48 8.41
N ARG A 921 4.48 -14.29 9.00
CA ARG A 921 5.17 -14.10 10.28
C ARG A 921 4.16 -13.88 11.40
N ARG A 922 4.33 -14.55 12.54
CA ARG A 922 3.57 -14.29 13.76
C ARG A 922 4.49 -14.26 14.97
N ALA A 923 4.35 -13.21 15.79
CA ALA A 923 5.03 -13.14 17.07
C ALA A 923 4.24 -13.91 18.13
N PHE A 924 4.93 -14.55 19.07
CA PHE A 924 4.35 -15.00 20.35
C PHE A 924 4.95 -14.19 21.51
N PRO A 925 4.24 -14.06 22.65
CA PRO A 925 4.74 -13.34 23.82
C PRO A 925 6.13 -13.81 24.25
N HIS A 926 6.93 -12.87 24.76
CA HIS A 926 8.33 -13.11 25.08
C HIS A 926 8.52 -14.30 26.03
N ASN A 927 9.39 -15.23 25.65
CA ASN A 927 9.71 -16.48 26.37
C ASN A 927 8.49 -17.37 26.70
N ASP A 928 7.38 -17.24 25.96
CA ASP A 928 6.14 -17.98 26.22
C ASP A 928 5.99 -19.19 25.27
N ALA A 929 6.57 -20.32 25.70
CA ALA A 929 6.45 -21.59 24.98
C ALA A 929 4.99 -22.10 24.92
N ASP A 930 4.16 -21.82 25.93
CA ASP A 930 2.76 -22.28 25.92
C ASP A 930 1.94 -21.55 24.86
N ALA A 931 2.15 -20.23 24.72
CA ALA A 931 1.54 -19.46 23.64
C ALA A 931 2.05 -19.91 22.27
N CYS A 932 3.36 -20.18 22.13
CA CYS A 932 3.91 -20.79 20.92
C CYS A 932 3.24 -22.14 20.61
N GLY A 933 3.06 -22.98 21.62
CA GLY A 933 2.37 -24.27 21.52
C GLY A 933 0.92 -24.15 21.08
N LYS A 934 0.17 -23.19 21.63
CA LYS A 934 -1.22 -22.91 21.19
C LYS A 934 -1.28 -22.47 19.73
N LEU A 935 -0.34 -21.62 19.29
CA LEU A 935 -0.24 -21.22 17.89
C LEU A 935 0.11 -22.41 16.99
N LEU A 936 0.98 -23.32 17.43
CA LEU A 936 1.29 -24.55 16.70
C LEU A 936 0.09 -25.50 16.65
N GLU A 937 -0.64 -25.68 17.75
CA GLU A 937 -1.88 -26.48 17.78
C GLU A 937 -2.92 -25.93 16.79
N GLN A 938 -3.07 -24.61 16.75
CA GLN A 938 -4.01 -23.94 15.89
C GLN A 938 -3.59 -23.97 14.42
N TYR A 939 -2.33 -23.64 14.12
CA TYR A 939 -1.92 -23.29 12.76
C TYR A 939 -0.99 -24.29 12.09
N ARG A 940 -0.33 -25.21 12.82
CA ARG A 940 0.72 -26.05 12.23
C ARG A 940 0.27 -26.79 10.97
N HIS A 941 -0.97 -27.27 10.93
CA HIS A 941 -1.50 -28.05 9.82
C HIS A 941 -1.83 -27.21 8.57
N GLU A 942 -1.93 -25.89 8.70
CA GLU A 942 -2.28 -24.99 7.61
C GLU A 942 -1.09 -24.67 6.70
N TYR A 943 0.15 -24.78 7.22
CA TYR A 943 1.37 -24.34 6.54
C TYR A 943 2.28 -25.50 6.14
N ARG A 944 2.93 -25.36 4.98
CA ARG A 944 3.84 -26.37 4.42
C ARG A 944 4.99 -26.64 5.38
N ARG A 945 5.70 -25.60 5.81
CA ARG A 945 6.72 -25.64 6.87
C ARG A 945 6.38 -24.61 7.93
N VAL A 946 6.76 -24.90 9.16
CA VAL A 946 6.71 -23.94 10.26
C VAL A 946 8.10 -23.84 10.85
N LEU A 947 8.60 -22.63 11.01
CA LEU A 947 9.82 -22.33 11.76
C LEU A 947 9.45 -21.69 13.09
N ILE A 948 10.02 -22.18 14.17
CA ILE A 948 10.06 -21.51 15.46
C ILE A 948 11.44 -20.86 15.58
N VAL A 949 11.50 -19.56 15.85
CA VAL A 949 12.77 -18.83 16.06
C VAL A 949 12.76 -18.15 17.42
N ILE A 950 13.75 -18.45 18.23
CA ILE A 950 14.01 -17.79 19.51
C ILE A 950 15.49 -17.43 19.62
N GLU A 951 15.79 -16.46 20.47
CA GLU A 951 17.17 -16.14 20.82
C GLU A 951 17.61 -16.93 22.05
N GLY A 952 18.89 -17.31 22.07
CA GLY A 952 19.51 -17.87 23.27
C GLY A 952 19.61 -16.82 24.38
N VAL A 953 20.13 -15.63 24.07
CA VAL A 953 20.25 -14.49 24.99
C VAL A 953 19.77 -13.22 24.30
N TYR A 954 18.80 -12.54 24.91
CA TYR A 954 18.20 -11.32 24.37
C TYR A 954 19.02 -10.10 24.78
N SER A 955 19.62 -9.43 23.79
CA SER A 955 20.64 -8.41 24.07
C SER A 955 20.11 -7.11 24.66
N MET A 956 18.81 -6.86 24.57
CA MET A 956 18.18 -5.64 25.08
C MET A 956 17.85 -5.73 26.57
N ASP A 957 17.44 -6.91 27.02
CA ASP A 957 16.87 -7.13 28.35
C ASP A 957 17.78 -8.00 29.24
N GLY A 958 18.79 -8.65 28.65
CA GLY A 958 19.82 -9.39 29.37
C GLY A 958 19.34 -10.72 29.96
N ASP A 959 18.18 -11.20 29.53
CA ASP A 959 17.62 -12.51 29.85
C ASP A 959 17.80 -13.51 28.69
N TYR A 960 17.28 -14.73 28.88
CA TYR A 960 17.51 -15.87 27.99
C TYR A 960 16.29 -16.79 27.94
N ALA A 961 16.16 -17.55 26.85
CA ALA A 961 15.08 -18.53 26.68
C ALA A 961 15.40 -19.88 27.33
N ASP A 962 14.39 -20.52 27.94
CA ASP A 962 14.43 -21.96 28.18
C ASP A 962 14.11 -22.69 26.87
N ILE A 963 15.11 -23.31 26.25
CA ILE A 963 14.94 -23.93 24.94
C ILE A 963 14.22 -25.28 25.00
N ARG A 964 14.16 -25.94 26.17
CA ARG A 964 13.65 -27.33 26.30
C ARG A 964 12.20 -27.46 25.85
N PRO A 965 11.26 -26.59 26.28
CA PRO A 965 9.88 -26.64 25.82
C PRO A 965 9.76 -26.43 24.30
N PHE A 966 10.59 -25.58 23.70
CA PHE A 966 10.55 -25.33 22.26
C PHE A 966 11.07 -26.53 21.45
N VAL A 967 12.04 -27.28 21.97
CA VAL A 967 12.46 -28.56 21.37
C VAL A 967 11.31 -29.57 21.41
N ASP A 968 10.61 -29.67 22.54
CA ASP A 968 9.47 -30.58 22.66
C ASP A 968 8.31 -30.17 21.74
N LEU A 969 8.05 -28.86 21.59
CA LEU A 969 7.07 -28.33 20.65
C LEU A 969 7.46 -28.63 19.20
N LYS A 970 8.72 -28.44 18.83
CA LYS A 970 9.24 -28.78 17.50
C LYS A 970 8.93 -30.23 17.17
N GLU A 971 9.23 -31.16 18.06
CA GLU A 971 9.02 -32.59 17.82
C GLU A 971 7.54 -32.97 17.83
N LYS A 972 6.78 -32.49 18.82
CA LYS A 972 5.33 -32.71 18.93
C LYS A 972 4.60 -32.22 17.68
N HIS A 973 4.95 -31.04 17.18
CA HIS A 973 4.28 -30.39 16.06
C HIS A 973 4.99 -30.56 14.72
N LYS A 974 6.11 -31.30 14.66
CA LYS A 974 6.89 -31.51 13.42
C LYS A 974 7.26 -30.17 12.74
N ALA A 975 7.73 -29.21 13.52
CA ALA A 975 8.20 -27.91 13.05
C ALA A 975 9.73 -27.90 12.89
N TYR A 976 10.27 -26.84 12.30
CA TYR A 976 11.68 -26.48 12.38
C TYR A 976 11.91 -25.60 13.61
N LEU A 977 13.06 -25.73 14.24
CA LEU A 977 13.52 -24.86 15.33
C LEU A 977 14.87 -24.26 14.99
N MET A 978 14.93 -22.94 15.12
CA MET A 978 16.16 -22.17 15.02
C MET A 978 16.42 -21.46 16.34
N ILE A 979 17.62 -21.66 16.86
CA ILE A 979 18.12 -20.94 18.04
C ILE A 979 19.19 -19.96 17.55
N ASP A 980 18.95 -18.67 17.80
CA ASP A 980 19.93 -17.62 17.55
C ASP A 980 20.88 -17.50 18.76
N GLU A 981 22.08 -18.04 18.59
CA GLU A 981 23.18 -18.07 19.54
C GLU A 981 24.06 -16.80 19.51
N ALA A 982 23.62 -15.71 18.86
CA ALA A 982 24.42 -14.50 18.66
C ALA A 982 25.05 -13.92 19.94
N HIS A 983 24.41 -14.08 21.10
CA HIS A 983 24.92 -13.63 22.40
C HIS A 983 25.20 -14.76 23.38
N SER A 984 24.82 -16.00 23.08
CA SER A 984 24.97 -17.16 23.97
C SER A 984 26.15 -18.06 23.63
N ILE A 985 26.59 -18.12 22.37
CA ILE A 985 27.82 -18.85 22.03
C ILE A 985 29.03 -18.17 22.66
N GLY A 986 29.84 -18.95 23.37
CA GLY A 986 30.96 -18.49 24.17
C GLY A 986 30.60 -17.88 25.53
N THR A 987 29.31 -17.70 25.85
CA THR A 987 28.91 -17.04 27.11
C THR A 987 27.97 -17.88 27.96
N MET A 988 27.25 -18.83 27.37
CA MET A 988 26.30 -19.69 28.09
C MET A 988 26.80 -21.13 28.15
N GLY A 989 26.47 -21.80 29.25
CA GLY A 989 26.97 -23.14 29.59
C GLY A 989 28.31 -23.10 30.33
N PRO A 990 28.70 -24.20 31.01
CA PRO A 990 29.95 -24.25 31.76
C PRO A 990 31.22 -24.06 30.92
N THR A 991 31.20 -24.44 29.63
CA THR A 991 32.35 -24.31 28.72
C THR A 991 32.10 -23.33 27.56
N GLY A 992 30.95 -22.66 27.56
CA GLY A 992 30.62 -21.66 26.55
C GLY A 992 30.08 -22.25 25.26
N ARG A 993 29.57 -23.49 25.26
CA ARG A 993 29.00 -24.14 24.07
C ARG A 993 27.61 -23.62 23.69
N GLY A 994 27.06 -22.69 24.46
CA GLY A 994 25.77 -22.05 24.18
C GLY A 994 24.61 -22.72 24.91
N MET A 995 23.41 -22.56 24.38
CA MET A 995 22.18 -22.94 25.07
C MET A 995 21.94 -24.45 25.12
N SER A 996 22.50 -25.21 24.18
CA SER A 996 22.46 -26.68 24.21
C SER A 996 23.15 -27.23 25.46
N GLU A 997 24.36 -26.77 25.76
CA GLU A 997 25.11 -27.15 26.96
C GLU A 997 24.44 -26.61 28.22
N PHE A 998 24.03 -25.35 28.22
CA PHE A 998 23.39 -24.71 29.37
C PHE A 998 22.14 -25.46 29.84
N TRP A 999 21.31 -25.93 28.92
CA TRP A 999 20.09 -26.68 29.22
C TRP A 999 20.24 -28.21 29.15
N SER A 1000 21.43 -28.71 28.87
CA SER A 1000 21.70 -30.15 28.66
C SER A 1000 20.78 -30.78 27.61
N VAL A 1001 20.58 -30.07 26.49
CA VAL A 1001 19.78 -30.51 25.34
C VAL A 1001 20.70 -31.08 24.27
N ASP A 1002 20.34 -32.25 23.72
CA ASP A 1002 21.02 -32.81 22.55
C ASP A 1002 20.93 -31.82 21.37
N PRO A 1003 22.08 -31.26 20.91
CA PRO A 1003 22.11 -30.24 19.89
C PRO A 1003 21.55 -30.70 18.53
N THR A 1004 21.52 -32.01 18.27
CA THR A 1004 20.96 -32.58 17.03
C THR A 1004 19.42 -32.50 16.97
N ARG A 1005 18.76 -32.23 18.10
CA ARG A 1005 17.30 -32.01 18.17
C ARG A 1005 16.88 -30.62 17.68
N VAL A 1006 17.80 -29.69 17.45
CA VAL A 1006 17.55 -28.35 16.87
C VAL A 1006 17.99 -28.34 15.41
N ASP A 1007 17.20 -27.75 14.50
CA ASP A 1007 17.51 -27.81 13.06
C ASP A 1007 18.58 -26.81 12.63
N LEU A 1008 18.58 -25.64 13.26
CA LEU A 1008 19.43 -24.50 12.88
C LEU A 1008 20.01 -23.84 14.13
N TRP A 1009 21.31 -24.00 14.34
CA TRP A 1009 22.06 -23.17 15.29
C TRP A 1009 22.70 -22.03 14.52
N MET A 1010 22.12 -20.85 14.66
CA MET A 1010 22.68 -19.63 14.08
C MET A 1010 23.54 -18.95 15.11
N GLY A 1011 24.73 -18.49 14.76
CA GLY A 1011 25.54 -17.72 15.71
C GLY A 1011 26.41 -16.66 15.04
N THR A 1012 26.96 -15.77 15.87
CA THR A 1012 27.86 -14.71 15.42
C THR A 1012 29.27 -14.93 15.93
N ILE A 1013 30.25 -14.86 15.04
CA ILE A 1013 31.68 -15.01 15.35
C ILE A 1013 32.25 -13.71 15.98
N SER A 1014 31.56 -12.59 15.79
CA SER A 1014 32.05 -11.26 16.18
C SER A 1014 31.92 -10.88 17.65
N LYS A 1015 31.32 -11.74 18.47
CA LYS A 1015 31.11 -11.46 19.90
C LYS A 1015 31.96 -12.37 20.79
N GLY A 1016 31.40 -13.48 21.27
CA GLY A 1016 32.09 -14.41 22.16
C GLY A 1016 33.42 -14.94 21.59
N LEU A 1017 33.53 -15.07 20.26
CA LEU A 1017 34.73 -15.56 19.58
C LEU A 1017 35.67 -14.44 19.07
N GLY A 1018 35.31 -13.17 19.26
CA GLY A 1018 36.20 -12.02 19.03
C GLY A 1018 36.73 -11.84 17.60
N SER A 1019 36.06 -12.36 16.57
CA SER A 1019 36.48 -12.24 15.16
C SER A 1019 35.36 -11.60 14.29
N CYS A 1020 35.12 -12.05 13.06
CA CYS A 1020 34.08 -11.50 12.18
C CYS A 1020 33.42 -12.60 11.35
N GLY A 1021 32.10 -12.54 11.25
CA GLY A 1021 31.28 -13.49 10.51
C GLY A 1021 30.07 -14.00 11.29
N GLY A 1022 29.30 -14.85 10.64
CA GLY A 1022 28.24 -15.66 11.24
C GLY A 1022 28.37 -17.11 10.80
N TYR A 1023 27.58 -17.99 11.42
CA TYR A 1023 27.51 -19.38 11.00
C TYR A 1023 26.09 -19.93 11.12
N ILE A 1024 25.81 -20.98 10.33
CA ILE A 1024 24.76 -21.95 10.62
C ILE A 1024 25.44 -23.28 10.88
N ALA A 1025 25.16 -23.90 12.02
CA ALA A 1025 25.53 -25.28 12.32
C ALA A 1025 24.25 -26.12 12.37
N ALA A 1026 24.23 -27.21 11.59
CA ALA A 1026 23.03 -27.98 11.35
C ALA A 1026 23.38 -29.40 10.86
N ARG A 1027 22.36 -30.20 10.58
CA ARG A 1027 22.52 -31.47 9.86
C ARG A 1027 23.16 -31.26 8.49
N ARG A 1028 23.91 -32.26 8.03
CA ARG A 1028 24.71 -32.18 6.80
C ARG A 1028 23.90 -31.76 5.58
N GLU A 1029 22.66 -32.22 5.44
CA GLU A 1029 21.83 -31.94 4.27
C GLU A 1029 21.39 -30.47 4.18
N ILE A 1030 21.17 -29.82 5.33
CA ILE A 1030 20.86 -28.38 5.36
C ILE A 1030 22.10 -27.60 4.96
N ILE A 1031 23.26 -27.96 5.50
CA ILE A 1031 24.52 -27.29 5.20
C ILE A 1031 24.91 -27.46 3.73
N GLU A 1032 24.77 -28.66 3.19
CA GLU A 1032 24.99 -28.94 1.77
C GLU A 1032 24.05 -28.10 0.90
N TYR A 1033 22.75 -28.07 1.20
CA TYR A 1033 21.80 -27.24 0.47
C TYR A 1033 22.19 -25.76 0.50
N LEU A 1034 22.49 -25.21 1.68
CA LEU A 1034 22.87 -23.81 1.85
C LEU A 1034 24.16 -23.46 1.10
N LYS A 1035 25.16 -24.35 1.04
CA LYS A 1035 26.41 -24.10 0.30
C LYS A 1035 26.23 -23.85 -1.19
N TYR A 1036 25.20 -24.45 -1.78
CA TYR A 1036 24.92 -24.30 -3.21
C TYR A 1036 23.84 -23.27 -3.52
N THR A 1037 23.09 -22.82 -2.53
CA THR A 1037 21.86 -22.05 -2.78
C THR A 1037 21.73 -20.77 -1.99
N ALA A 1038 22.36 -20.66 -0.81
CA ALA A 1038 22.21 -19.49 0.05
C ALA A 1038 22.90 -18.25 -0.57
N PRO A 1039 22.17 -17.14 -0.86
CA PRO A 1039 22.72 -16.01 -1.59
C PRO A 1039 23.99 -15.41 -0.97
N THR A 1040 24.04 -15.31 0.36
CA THR A 1040 25.21 -14.77 1.09
C THR A 1040 26.44 -15.67 1.06
N PHE A 1041 26.31 -16.92 0.67
CA PHE A 1041 27.45 -17.82 0.42
C PHE A 1041 27.79 -17.90 -1.07
N VAL A 1042 26.77 -17.96 -1.93
CA VAL A 1042 26.93 -18.17 -3.38
C VAL A 1042 27.38 -16.90 -4.09
N PHE A 1043 26.97 -15.71 -3.66
CA PHE A 1043 27.23 -14.45 -4.37
C PHE A 1043 28.11 -13.46 -3.58
N SER A 1044 28.51 -13.77 -2.35
CA SER A 1044 29.35 -12.89 -1.53
C SER A 1044 30.78 -13.41 -1.37
N GLY A 1045 31.73 -12.50 -1.17
CA GLY A 1045 33.07 -12.85 -0.68
C GLY A 1045 32.96 -13.40 0.74
N GLY A 1046 33.51 -14.59 0.97
CA GLY A 1046 33.47 -15.25 2.28
C GLY A 1046 34.30 -14.54 3.35
N VAL A 1047 34.29 -15.08 4.58
CA VAL A 1047 35.13 -14.59 5.69
C VAL A 1047 36.61 -14.58 5.27
N SER A 1048 37.35 -13.52 5.59
CA SER A 1048 38.78 -13.44 5.24
C SER A 1048 39.60 -14.51 5.99
N PRO A 1049 40.71 -15.01 5.43
CA PRO A 1049 41.52 -16.01 6.12
C PRO A 1049 42.04 -15.57 7.49
N ALA A 1050 42.39 -14.29 7.66
CA ALA A 1050 42.79 -13.74 8.94
C ALA A 1050 41.68 -13.84 10.00
N ASN A 1051 40.44 -13.47 9.65
CA ASN A 1051 39.29 -13.60 10.54
C ASN A 1051 38.96 -15.08 10.81
N THR A 1052 39.09 -15.94 9.80
CA THR A 1052 38.90 -17.39 9.96
C THR A 1052 39.93 -17.99 10.94
N GLY A 1053 41.20 -17.62 10.81
CA GLY A 1053 42.28 -18.07 11.70
C GLY A 1053 42.10 -17.59 13.13
N ALA A 1054 41.75 -16.31 13.32
CA ALA A 1054 41.44 -15.76 14.63
C ALA A 1054 40.25 -16.48 15.28
N ALA A 1055 39.15 -16.70 14.55
CA ALA A 1055 37.97 -17.39 15.06
C ALA A 1055 38.27 -18.86 15.45
N LEU A 1056 39.08 -19.55 14.65
CA LEU A 1056 39.50 -20.92 14.92
C LEU A 1056 40.38 -21.01 16.18
N ALA A 1057 41.31 -20.06 16.35
CA ALA A 1057 42.12 -19.96 17.54
C ALA A 1057 41.29 -19.61 18.79
N ALA A 1058 40.32 -18.71 18.67
CA ALA A 1058 39.43 -18.35 19.78
C ALA A 1058 38.59 -19.54 20.25
N LEU A 1059 38.05 -20.35 19.33
CA LEU A 1059 37.35 -21.60 19.68
C LEU A 1059 38.27 -22.60 20.40
N ARG A 1060 39.48 -22.82 19.87
CA ARG A 1060 40.46 -23.72 20.49
C ARG A 1060 40.92 -23.23 21.86
N LEU A 1061 41.07 -21.92 22.03
CA LEU A 1061 41.43 -21.33 23.30
C LEU A 1061 40.30 -21.47 24.32
N LEU A 1062 39.06 -21.24 23.91
CA LEU A 1062 37.91 -21.42 24.79
C LEU A 1062 37.78 -22.88 25.27
N ASP A 1063 38.04 -23.85 24.40
CA ASP A 1063 38.06 -25.28 24.77
C ASP A 1063 39.22 -25.61 25.74
N ALA A 1064 40.36 -24.92 25.61
CA ALA A 1064 41.51 -25.06 26.51
C ALA A 1064 41.36 -24.32 27.85
N GLU A 1065 40.67 -23.17 27.85
CA GLU A 1065 40.48 -22.27 29.00
C GLU A 1065 38.98 -21.98 29.26
N PRO A 1066 38.15 -23.01 29.52
CA PRO A 1066 36.71 -22.84 29.72
C PRO A 1066 36.37 -22.00 30.97
N GLU A 1067 37.30 -21.89 31.93
CA GLU A 1067 37.12 -21.06 33.14
C GLU A 1067 36.90 -19.58 32.85
N ARG A 1068 37.23 -19.09 31.64
CA ARG A 1068 36.90 -17.74 31.18
C ARG A 1068 35.39 -17.46 31.23
N VAL A 1069 34.56 -18.47 30.96
CA VAL A 1069 33.10 -18.38 31.03
C VAL A 1069 32.63 -18.23 32.48
N ALA A 1070 33.19 -19.04 33.38
CA ALA A 1070 32.90 -18.92 34.82
C ALA A 1070 33.31 -17.54 35.37
N LYS A 1071 34.44 -17.01 34.91
CA LYS A 1071 34.89 -15.66 35.27
C LYS A 1071 33.95 -14.57 34.75
N LEU A 1072 33.47 -14.69 33.50
CA LEU A 1072 32.45 -13.81 32.93
C LEU A 1072 31.16 -13.83 33.75
N HIS A 1073 30.63 -15.01 34.10
CA HIS A 1073 29.43 -15.14 34.92
C HIS A 1073 29.62 -14.53 36.31
N SER A 1074 30.76 -14.78 36.96
CA SER A 1074 31.08 -14.18 38.26
C SER A 1074 31.11 -12.65 38.20
N ASN A 1075 31.71 -12.08 37.16
CA ASN A 1075 31.75 -10.64 36.96
C ASN A 1075 30.35 -10.06 36.70
N SER A 1076 29.53 -10.74 35.89
CA SER A 1076 28.17 -10.28 35.59
C SER A 1076 27.25 -10.33 36.83
N GLU A 1077 27.32 -11.42 37.59
CA GLU A 1077 26.55 -11.58 38.83
C GLU A 1077 26.96 -10.53 39.87
N LEU A 1078 28.26 -10.23 39.97
CA LEU A 1078 28.75 -9.14 40.81
C LEU A 1078 28.15 -7.79 40.39
N PHE A 1079 28.20 -7.44 39.10
CA PHE A 1079 27.64 -6.19 38.59
C PHE A 1079 26.13 -6.12 38.86
N LEU A 1080 25.38 -7.18 38.53
CA LEU A 1080 23.93 -7.28 38.72
C LEU A 1080 23.54 -7.12 40.20
N THR A 1081 24.24 -7.82 41.10
CA THR A 1081 24.01 -7.75 42.55
C THR A 1081 24.24 -6.34 43.07
N LEU A 1082 25.33 -5.68 42.65
CA LEU A 1082 25.65 -4.32 43.07
C LEU A 1082 24.66 -3.30 42.52
N ALA A 1083 24.26 -3.43 41.24
CA ALA A 1083 23.26 -2.57 40.62
C ALA A 1083 21.90 -2.67 41.33
N LYS A 1084 21.42 -3.90 41.61
CA LYS A 1084 20.19 -4.15 42.38
C LYS A 1084 20.28 -3.58 43.79
N LYS A 1085 21.40 -3.79 44.49
CA LYS A 1085 21.65 -3.23 45.83
C LYS A 1085 21.65 -1.70 45.84
N ALA A 1086 22.13 -1.07 44.76
CA ALA A 1086 22.13 0.38 44.57
C ALA A 1086 20.76 0.95 44.13
N GLY A 1087 19.75 0.08 43.94
CA GLY A 1087 18.38 0.47 43.61
C GLY A 1087 18.12 0.74 42.13
N PHE A 1088 18.95 0.24 41.22
CA PHE A 1088 18.70 0.36 39.79
C PHE A 1088 17.72 -0.69 39.27
N ASN A 1089 16.89 -0.31 38.29
CA ASN A 1089 16.02 -1.24 37.57
C ASN A 1089 16.84 -2.00 36.52
N THR A 1090 17.11 -3.27 36.77
CA THR A 1090 17.88 -4.14 35.85
C THR A 1090 17.01 -4.99 34.94
N GLY A 1091 15.69 -4.78 34.93
CA GLY A 1091 14.75 -5.63 34.19
C GLY A 1091 14.85 -7.11 34.58
N PRO A 1092 14.59 -8.04 33.63
CA PRO A 1092 14.64 -9.48 33.88
C PRO A 1092 16.06 -10.06 33.87
N ALA A 1093 17.11 -9.25 33.70
CA ALA A 1093 18.48 -9.73 33.53
C ALA A 1093 18.95 -10.63 34.68
N HIS A 1094 19.50 -11.78 34.30
CA HIS A 1094 20.15 -12.75 35.19
C HIS A 1094 21.05 -13.68 34.37
N GLY A 1095 22.21 -14.06 34.91
CA GLY A 1095 23.04 -15.14 34.35
C GLY A 1095 23.63 -14.92 32.96
N THR A 1096 23.51 -13.73 32.35
CA THR A 1096 24.10 -13.41 31.03
C THR A 1096 25.22 -12.39 31.13
N ALA A 1097 25.96 -12.15 30.05
CA ALA A 1097 26.98 -11.11 29.97
C ALA A 1097 26.42 -9.67 29.84
N ILE A 1098 25.10 -9.50 29.91
CA ILE A 1098 24.43 -8.25 29.55
C ILE A 1098 23.54 -7.83 30.71
N VAL A 1099 23.79 -6.65 31.26
CA VAL A 1099 22.96 -6.08 32.33
C VAL A 1099 22.45 -4.72 31.88
N PRO A 1100 21.14 -4.57 31.61
CA PRO A 1100 20.55 -3.27 31.33
C PRO A 1100 20.33 -2.49 32.64
N ILE A 1101 20.29 -1.18 32.52
CA ILE A 1101 19.78 -0.26 33.55
C ILE A 1101 18.67 0.55 32.89
N ILE A 1102 17.43 0.17 33.15
CA ILE A 1102 16.23 0.79 32.56
C ILE A 1102 15.97 2.12 33.29
N THR A 1103 16.06 3.21 32.55
CA THR A 1103 15.84 4.57 33.07
C THR A 1103 14.40 5.02 32.87
N GLY A 1104 13.72 4.49 31.85
CA GLY A 1104 12.35 4.86 31.47
C GLY A 1104 12.20 6.26 30.88
N ASP A 1105 13.32 6.91 30.58
CA ASP A 1105 13.41 8.24 29.99
C ASP A 1105 14.73 8.35 29.20
N SER A 1106 14.63 8.75 27.93
CA SER A 1106 15.75 8.87 26.99
C SER A 1106 16.73 9.96 27.39
N ARG A 1107 16.25 11.07 27.99
CA ARG A 1107 17.12 12.16 28.47
C ARG A 1107 17.92 11.72 29.67
N LEU A 1108 17.30 10.98 30.59
CA LEU A 1108 17.98 10.41 31.75
C LEU A 1108 19.04 9.38 31.30
N ALA A 1109 18.71 8.47 30.39
CA ALA A 1109 19.68 7.51 29.84
C ALA A 1109 20.88 8.22 29.22
N LEU A 1110 20.64 9.23 28.37
CA LEU A 1110 21.71 9.99 27.73
C LEU A 1110 22.56 10.77 28.75
N ALA A 1111 21.92 11.43 29.72
CA ALA A 1111 22.62 12.20 30.75
C ALA A 1111 23.47 11.30 31.67
N LEU A 1112 22.98 10.12 32.03
CA LEU A 1112 23.75 9.13 32.79
C LEU A 1112 24.95 8.62 31.99
N SER A 1113 24.75 8.23 30.72
CA SER A 1113 25.83 7.79 29.83
C SER A 1113 26.92 8.86 29.71
N MET A 1114 26.55 10.12 29.48
CA MET A 1114 27.50 11.22 29.39
C MET A 1114 28.23 11.49 30.71
N GLY A 1115 27.51 11.49 31.83
CA GLY A 1115 28.10 11.74 33.15
C GLY A 1115 29.07 10.63 33.58
N MET A 1116 28.78 9.38 33.19
CA MET A 1116 29.69 8.24 33.33
C MET A 1116 30.92 8.39 32.43
N PHE A 1117 30.72 8.79 31.17
CA PHE A 1117 31.79 8.99 30.21
C PHE A 1117 32.76 10.09 30.67
N GLU A 1118 32.28 11.25 31.09
CA GLU A 1118 33.13 12.33 31.63
C GLU A 1118 34.07 11.85 32.75
N ARG A 1119 33.59 10.90 33.56
CA ARG A 1119 34.29 10.34 34.71
C ARG A 1119 35.05 9.04 34.41
N GLY A 1120 35.20 8.68 33.14
CA GLY A 1120 36.07 7.58 32.71
C GLY A 1120 35.40 6.21 32.57
N VAL A 1121 34.07 6.15 32.52
CA VAL A 1121 33.33 4.90 32.23
C VAL A 1121 32.55 5.03 30.92
N ASN A 1122 32.89 4.21 29.93
CA ASN A 1122 32.20 4.16 28.66
C ASN A 1122 31.03 3.17 28.71
N VAL A 1123 29.80 3.70 28.62
CA VAL A 1123 28.56 2.94 28.46
C VAL A 1123 27.62 3.72 27.54
N GLN A 1124 27.00 3.04 26.57
CA GLN A 1124 26.14 3.68 25.58
C GLN A 1124 24.66 3.59 25.96
N PRO A 1125 23.86 4.64 25.70
CA PRO A 1125 22.43 4.62 25.92
C PRO A 1125 21.70 4.00 24.72
N ILE A 1126 20.56 3.36 24.99
CA ILE A 1126 19.58 2.94 23.99
C ILE A 1126 18.34 3.80 24.18
N LEU A 1127 18.01 4.59 23.15
CA LEU A 1127 17.06 5.70 23.19
C LEU A 1127 15.90 5.46 22.22
N HIS A 1128 14.81 6.21 22.37
CA HIS A 1128 13.74 6.24 21.38
C HIS A 1128 14.25 6.77 20.01
N PRO A 1129 13.86 6.16 18.86
CA PRO A 1129 12.88 5.09 18.68
C PRO A 1129 13.46 3.67 18.70
N ALA A 1130 14.75 3.47 19.01
CA ALA A 1130 15.35 2.14 19.05
C ALA A 1130 14.72 1.23 20.12
N VAL A 1131 14.20 1.84 21.19
CA VAL A 1131 13.29 1.24 22.19
C VAL A 1131 12.15 2.23 22.47
N GLU A 1132 11.04 1.78 23.05
CA GLU A 1132 10.01 2.68 23.56
C GLU A 1132 10.60 3.64 24.62
N GLU A 1133 10.04 4.86 24.74
CA GLU A 1133 10.57 5.87 25.67
C GLU A 1133 10.62 5.37 27.13
N ALA A 1134 9.55 4.70 27.57
CA ALA A 1134 9.46 4.07 28.89
C ALA A 1134 10.41 2.88 29.07
N ALA A 1135 11.07 2.44 28.00
CA ALA A 1135 12.02 1.35 27.97
C ALA A 1135 13.45 1.83 27.64
N ALA A 1136 13.70 3.14 27.62
CA ALA A 1136 15.04 3.70 27.49
C ALA A 1136 15.97 3.18 28.59
N ARG A 1137 17.23 2.87 28.24
CA ARG A 1137 18.16 2.16 29.13
C ARG A 1137 19.63 2.41 28.79
N LEU A 1138 20.51 2.17 29.76
CA LEU A 1138 21.93 1.89 29.51
C LEU A 1138 22.12 0.38 29.37
N ARG A 1139 22.99 -0.07 28.47
CA ARG A 1139 23.36 -1.49 28.37
C ARG A 1139 24.80 -1.70 28.75
N PHE A 1140 25.03 -2.46 29.81
CA PHE A 1140 26.36 -2.82 30.26
C PHE A 1140 26.72 -4.21 29.74
N PHE A 1141 27.73 -4.28 28.87
CA PHE A 1141 28.31 -5.53 28.40
C PHE A 1141 29.49 -5.90 29.30
N ILE A 1142 29.29 -6.93 30.11
CA ILE A 1142 30.28 -7.43 31.06
C ILE A 1142 31.21 -8.40 30.34
N THR A 1143 32.49 -8.39 30.70
CA THR A 1143 33.51 -9.27 30.12
C THR A 1143 34.24 -10.03 31.23
N SER A 1144 34.84 -11.18 30.90
CA SER A 1144 35.73 -11.93 31.81
C SER A 1144 36.97 -11.13 32.23
N SER A 1145 37.41 -10.18 31.39
CA SER A 1145 38.56 -9.32 31.65
C SER A 1145 38.28 -8.21 32.67
N HIS A 1146 37.00 -7.88 32.93
CA HIS A 1146 36.69 -6.89 33.96
C HIS A 1146 37.19 -7.36 35.34
N THR A 1147 37.86 -6.45 36.04
CA THR A 1147 38.24 -6.62 37.43
C THR A 1147 37.08 -6.27 38.35
N GLU A 1148 37.07 -6.86 39.55
CA GLU A 1148 36.08 -6.54 40.58
C GLU A 1148 36.12 -5.05 40.95
N GLU A 1149 37.32 -4.46 40.99
CA GLU A 1149 37.53 -3.03 41.26
C GLU A 1149 36.83 -2.15 40.22
N GLN A 1150 37.03 -2.42 38.92
CA GLN A 1150 36.37 -1.70 37.82
C GLN A 1150 34.84 -1.76 37.94
N ILE A 1151 34.28 -2.92 38.27
CA ILE A 1151 32.84 -3.13 38.41
C ILE A 1151 32.29 -2.31 39.59
N ARG A 1152 32.92 -2.43 40.77
CA ARG A 1152 32.50 -1.70 41.98
C ARG A 1152 32.56 -0.19 41.78
N GLN A 1153 33.69 0.30 41.29
CA GLN A 1153 33.89 1.73 41.01
C GLN A 1153 32.87 2.26 40.00
N SER A 1154 32.53 1.48 38.97
CA SER A 1154 31.56 1.90 37.96
C SER A 1154 30.13 1.98 38.51
N ILE A 1155 29.73 1.07 39.42
CA ILE A 1155 28.43 1.16 40.10
C ILE A 1155 28.38 2.35 41.06
N ASP A 1156 29.42 2.55 41.88
CA ASP A 1156 29.49 3.70 42.80
C ASP A 1156 29.45 5.03 42.05
N LEU A 1157 30.11 5.07 40.88
CA LEU A 1157 30.06 6.20 39.97
C LEU A 1157 28.67 6.41 39.38
N LEU A 1158 27.99 5.34 38.95
CA LEU A 1158 26.63 5.40 38.41
C LEU A 1158 25.65 5.95 39.45
N VAL A 1159 25.77 5.55 40.72
CA VAL A 1159 25.01 6.12 41.84
C VAL A 1159 25.26 7.61 41.97
N THR A 1160 26.54 8.00 41.99
CA THR A 1160 26.94 9.41 42.12
C THR A 1160 26.39 10.26 40.97
N VAL A 1161 26.55 9.79 39.73
CA VAL A 1161 26.06 10.49 38.53
C VAL A 1161 24.53 10.57 38.52
N ARG A 1162 23.82 9.50 38.90
CA ARG A 1162 22.36 9.52 39.04
C ARG A 1162 21.92 10.61 40.01
N ASP A 1163 22.51 10.65 41.20
CA ASP A 1163 22.10 11.60 42.24
C ASP A 1163 22.39 13.05 41.83
N GLU A 1164 23.48 13.30 41.09
CA GLU A 1164 23.78 14.60 40.51
C GLU A 1164 22.82 15.00 39.39
N VAL A 1165 22.54 14.09 38.46
CA VAL A 1165 21.66 14.33 37.31
C VAL A 1165 20.23 14.58 37.78
N VAL A 1166 19.73 13.77 38.72
CA VAL A 1166 18.40 13.97 39.32
C VAL A 1166 18.31 15.32 40.02
N LYS A 1167 19.35 15.74 40.78
CA LYS A 1167 19.41 17.08 41.38
C LYS A 1167 19.43 18.20 40.35
N LYS A 1168 20.18 18.05 39.24
CA LYS A 1168 20.24 19.04 38.16
C LYS A 1168 18.90 19.16 37.42
N ILE A 1169 18.25 18.04 37.12
CA ILE A 1169 16.93 18.00 36.50
C ILE A 1169 15.88 18.64 37.43
N ALA A 1170 15.93 18.35 38.73
CA ALA A 1170 15.04 18.96 39.73
C ALA A 1170 15.29 20.47 39.92
N ALA A 1171 16.55 20.94 39.84
CA ALA A 1171 16.92 22.34 40.01
C ALA A 1171 16.66 23.22 38.77
N ALA A 1172 16.59 22.63 37.57
CA ALA A 1172 16.29 23.36 36.34
C ALA A 1172 14.82 23.83 36.23
N GLY A 1173 13.94 23.39 37.15
CA GLY A 1173 12.49 23.58 37.04
C GLY A 1173 11.91 22.87 35.81
N PRO A 1174 10.56 22.78 35.67
CA PRO A 1174 9.97 22.37 34.41
C PRO A 1174 10.23 23.47 33.38
N VAL A 1175 11.28 23.30 32.58
CA VAL A 1175 11.51 24.13 31.39
C VAL A 1175 10.36 23.84 30.43
N ALA A 1176 9.61 24.89 30.07
CA ALA A 1176 8.50 24.81 29.13
C ALA A 1176 8.97 24.19 27.82
N ILE A 1177 8.56 22.95 27.61
CA ILE A 1177 8.50 22.32 26.30
C ILE A 1177 7.08 22.58 25.82
N ALA A 1178 6.93 23.10 24.61
CA ALA A 1178 5.64 23.27 23.98
C ALA A 1178 4.85 21.95 24.09
N PRO A 1179 3.56 21.99 24.47
CA PRO A 1179 2.84 20.78 24.85
C PRO A 1179 2.72 19.85 23.65
N ILE A 1180 3.21 18.63 23.80
CA ILE A 1180 2.69 17.46 23.09
C ILE A 1180 1.69 16.85 24.08
N GLU A 1181 0.46 17.38 24.09
CA GLU A 1181 -0.58 16.95 25.02
C GLU A 1181 -1.20 15.62 24.56
N ARG A 1182 -0.65 14.56 25.15
CA ARG A 1182 -1.21 13.22 25.26
C ARG A 1182 -2.54 13.28 26.01
N GLY A 1183 -3.61 12.81 25.36
CA GLY A 1183 -4.80 12.36 26.06
C GLY A 1183 -4.59 10.93 26.56
N GLU A 1184 -4.38 10.76 27.86
CA GLU A 1184 -4.63 9.48 28.53
C GLU A 1184 -5.80 9.64 29.49
N THR A 1185 -6.81 8.78 29.33
CA THR A 1185 -7.48 8.18 30.47
C THR A 1185 -7.94 6.78 30.03
N MET A 1186 -7.17 5.76 30.41
CA MET A 1186 -7.67 4.39 30.45
C MET A 1186 -7.96 4.00 31.89
N MET A 1187 -9.09 3.30 32.05
CA MET A 1187 -9.67 2.87 33.31
C MET A 1187 -8.73 2.00 34.14
N ALA A 1188 -8.80 2.25 35.45
CA ALA A 1188 -8.33 1.36 36.49
C ALA A 1188 -9.08 0.01 36.45
N ALA A 1189 -8.33 -1.09 36.50
CA ALA A 1189 -8.82 -2.40 36.90
C ALA A 1189 -8.35 -2.70 38.33
N SER A 1190 -9.33 -2.96 39.18
CA SER A 1190 -9.22 -3.25 40.60
C SER A 1190 -8.50 -4.58 40.88
N THR A 1191 -7.48 -4.55 41.75
CA THR A 1191 -7.00 -5.73 42.48
C THR A 1191 -7.36 -5.58 43.96
N GLY A 1192 -8.43 -6.25 44.37
CA GLY A 1192 -8.79 -6.40 45.77
C GLY A 1192 -7.89 -7.43 46.44
N THR A 1193 -7.31 -7.07 47.59
CA THR A 1193 -6.82 -8.03 48.59
C THR A 1193 -7.53 -7.77 49.92
N PRO A 1194 -7.86 -8.84 50.68
CA PRO A 1194 -8.76 -8.77 51.83
C PRO A 1194 -8.02 -8.46 53.13
N THR A 1195 -8.71 -7.86 54.09
CA THR A 1195 -8.29 -7.84 55.51
C THR A 1195 -9.51 -8.03 56.41
N PRO A 1196 -9.34 -8.61 57.61
CA PRO A 1196 -10.33 -9.50 58.22
C PRO A 1196 -11.28 -8.78 59.20
N ALA A 1197 -12.55 -9.17 59.14
CA ALA A 1197 -13.48 -9.38 60.27
C ALA A 1197 -14.79 -9.98 59.72
#